data_AF-A0A0L0URT7-F1
#
_entry.id   AF-A0A0L0URT7-F1
#
_cell.length_a   1.000
_cell.length_b   1.000
_cell.length_c   1.000
_cell.angle_alpha   90.00
_cell.angle_beta   90.00
_cell.angle_gamma   90.00
#
_symmetry.space_group_name_H-M   'P 1'
#
loop_
_entity.id
_entity.type
_entity.pdbx_description
1 polymer ?
#
loop_
_entity_poly.entity_id
_entity_poly.type
_entity_poly.pdbx_seq_one_letter_code
_entity_poly.pdbx_strand_id
1 'polypeptide(L)'
;MVQPSENEKVLEICKLLNKKPVKMTPKRFMEIFLASEDSDIAYLRRLWSVEKSGLKSTLRLLPLIRDEVLRTEGGQDAWSAFIQREAVDILVTEEPPRGAYPRGSFHSSLSVQASFFTRESQQLQDTAMTTDHMPFLYGLIMGMLQKRGPANESLQDEDAQEAAHVREELSADGDHPVSDGSGELALAPSLTGSNALADRFGQIATTICSIVAFAHNRRANFLQLNNAVRLYACGVSERVQEYLNHLGLCSSRKTAMSSLKTLAKEGAAEIRNVMAVQSDCPIAPTICIDNIDIEERVHDISVGNRSRTFRGTWGYIHVPNQALIQSLNWEELTLAAYQKSLANLKEFTIEPVHFMPTCEAKTSEMDVFKSQIAGVLLKYLAIPTNKSHSIPTDPPTLDQISHEKPTIHMLKMMDASDNSAEGIGQVFSSILQQSGLSAKDFYGRLQPMDGDLATIQNFNSLKSQRAPSPYGQDSLHNVIFQLGASHTMWNIASTIFTHHFGDSHDASNSGAWQYLEALGFPSEKAIQKKDFSLMINQMEKVLEATLYYCLRVTMKNENEVLSEERVTLPTTRWNSIVNECYERFCSPQARRVAAEADCPKLSNTLIQLHDFSSVVEAKRSMKAGDIGRLMNVWKKWCLMSQGLTGLTNYSSYLPRMVLLLTKILPPALQKYLCHNLLMSPSGRPNHFVAKDEWLELQNYWIKFLFNQTGNGTKIERLREIFSLNITLLQRMFQSLKIDCGTAVVHQSHKNNITSRSLGMFMQMATNRDILALKAPPKEKDKSKTQRATNRIILNPPKKNTNEKKAGIKQTSDIKKIDNTYLTGLAKMKMIIRTKDPELNRIKKHMVSENQGILTLPEEAEDSDQGETSSVDM
;
A
#
# COMPACT_ATOMS: atom_id res chain seq x y z
N MET A 1 79.98 22.26 -32.06
CA MET A 1 80.30 21.87 -30.67
C MET A 1 79.42 20.68 -30.32
N VAL A 2 80.01 19.49 -30.26
CA VAL A 2 79.31 18.26 -29.85
C VAL A 2 78.94 18.41 -28.39
N GLN A 3 77.65 18.44 -28.05
CA GLN A 3 77.23 18.37 -26.64
C GLN A 3 77.79 17.05 -26.07
N PRO A 4 78.54 17.07 -24.96
CA PRO A 4 78.93 15.83 -24.29
C PRO A 4 77.67 15.03 -23.99
N SER A 5 77.69 13.72 -24.19
CA SER A 5 76.57 12.88 -23.80
C SER A 5 76.30 13.10 -22.31
N GLU A 6 75.03 13.23 -21.90
CA GLU A 6 74.69 13.53 -20.49
C GLU A 6 75.38 12.57 -19.51
N ASN A 7 75.60 11.32 -19.94
CA ASN A 7 76.35 10.30 -19.22
C ASN A 7 77.82 10.67 -18.96
N GLU A 8 78.53 11.29 -19.91
CA GLU A 8 79.91 11.75 -19.72
C GLU A 8 79.99 12.81 -18.62
N LYS A 9 79.04 13.75 -18.59
CA LYS A 9 78.95 14.76 -17.52
C LYS A 9 78.68 14.13 -16.16
N VAL A 10 77.76 13.17 -16.06
CA VAL A 10 77.50 12.45 -14.80
C VAL A 10 78.76 11.73 -14.31
N LEU A 11 79.50 11.08 -15.21
CA LEU A 11 80.75 10.38 -14.88
C LEU A 11 81.86 11.35 -14.43
N GLU A 12 81.98 12.52 -15.04
CA GLU A 12 82.92 13.57 -14.60
C GLU A 12 82.58 14.08 -13.21
N ILE A 13 81.31 14.34 -12.91
CA ILE A 13 80.85 14.76 -11.59
C ILE A 13 81.14 13.66 -10.55
N CYS A 14 80.86 12.39 -10.86
CA CYS A 14 81.17 11.28 -9.96
C CYS A 14 82.69 11.16 -9.68
N LYS A 15 83.53 11.38 -10.70
CA LYS A 15 84.99 11.44 -10.54
C LYS A 15 85.40 12.60 -9.63
N LEU A 16 84.77 13.77 -9.78
CA LEU A 16 85.04 14.95 -8.95
C LEU A 16 84.65 14.72 -7.48
N LEU A 17 83.48 14.13 -7.23
CA LEU A 17 83.02 13.74 -5.90
C LEU A 17 83.97 12.76 -5.19
N ASN A 18 84.70 11.92 -5.95
CA ASN A 18 85.62 10.92 -5.42
C ASN A 18 87.09 11.40 -5.29
N LYS A 19 87.37 12.69 -5.54
CA LYS A 19 88.71 13.28 -5.36
C LYS A 19 88.98 13.61 -3.88
N LYS A 20 90.25 13.46 -3.44
CA LYS A 20 90.72 13.88 -2.10
C LYS A 20 90.80 15.42 -2.00
N PRO A 21 90.70 16.03 -0.79
CA PRO A 21 90.78 15.43 0.55
C PRO A 21 89.47 14.84 1.09
N VAL A 22 88.30 15.30 0.62
CA VAL A 22 86.99 14.82 1.08
C VAL A 22 86.32 14.00 -0.01
N LYS A 23 86.34 12.67 0.13
CA LYS A 23 85.61 11.77 -0.77
C LYS A 23 84.13 11.76 -0.41
N MET A 24 83.26 11.88 -1.41
CA MET A 24 81.81 11.81 -1.25
C MET A 24 81.22 10.86 -2.29
N THR A 25 80.26 10.03 -1.88
CA THR A 25 79.50 9.19 -2.83
C THR A 25 78.39 10.01 -3.48
N PRO A 26 77.90 9.66 -4.68
CA PRO A 26 76.74 10.31 -5.27
C PRO A 26 75.51 10.30 -4.36
N LYS A 27 75.28 9.21 -3.62
CA LYS A 27 74.22 9.13 -2.61
C LYS A 27 74.41 10.16 -1.49
N ARG A 28 75.62 10.27 -0.94
CA ARG A 28 75.93 11.24 0.13
C ARG A 28 75.86 12.69 -0.37
N PHE A 29 76.22 12.94 -1.63
CA PHE A 29 76.00 14.23 -2.28
C PHE A 29 74.51 14.58 -2.31
N MET A 30 73.66 13.65 -2.74
CA MET A 30 72.21 13.87 -2.80
C MET A 30 71.60 14.09 -1.41
N GLU A 31 72.02 13.34 -0.40
CA GLU A 31 71.59 13.56 0.99
C GLU A 31 71.94 14.96 1.49
N ILE A 32 73.20 15.39 1.31
CA ILE A 32 73.66 16.71 1.74
C ILE A 32 72.98 17.81 0.93
N PHE A 33 72.81 17.64 -0.38
CA PHE A 33 72.14 18.61 -1.23
C PHE A 33 70.68 18.83 -0.80
N LEU A 34 69.96 17.76 -0.47
CA LEU A 34 68.57 17.82 -0.05
C LEU A 34 68.39 18.33 1.39
N ALA A 35 69.35 18.09 2.29
CA ALA A 35 69.24 18.43 3.72
C ALA A 35 70.01 19.68 4.17
N SER A 36 70.97 20.20 3.40
CA SER A 36 71.84 21.29 3.83
C SER A 36 71.09 22.61 4.08
N GLU A 37 71.46 23.31 5.14
CA GLU A 37 70.97 24.65 5.50
C GLU A 37 71.78 25.79 4.87
N ASP A 38 72.84 25.47 4.12
CA ASP A 38 73.67 26.44 3.40
C ASP A 38 72.83 27.25 2.37
N SER A 39 73.01 28.57 2.35
CA SER A 39 72.17 29.49 1.56
C SER A 39 72.28 29.26 0.06
N ASP A 40 73.47 28.92 -0.44
CA ASP A 40 73.70 28.71 -1.87
C ASP A 40 73.13 27.37 -2.31
N ILE A 41 73.28 26.34 -1.47
CA ILE A 41 72.68 25.02 -1.71
C ILE A 41 71.15 25.10 -1.64
N ALA A 42 70.59 25.83 -0.67
CA ALA A 42 69.15 26.07 -0.57
C ALA A 42 68.60 26.83 -1.79
N TYR A 43 69.34 27.82 -2.31
CA TYR A 43 68.99 28.55 -3.52
C TYR A 43 68.94 27.65 -4.76
N LEU A 44 69.83 26.66 -4.85
CA LEU A 44 69.80 25.67 -5.94
C LEU A 44 68.70 24.61 -5.72
N ARG A 45 68.49 24.16 -4.47
CA ARG A 45 67.45 23.19 -4.10
C ARG A 45 66.04 23.71 -4.35
N ARG A 46 65.79 25.02 -4.22
CA ARG A 46 64.45 25.61 -4.48
C ARG A 46 63.89 25.24 -5.86
N LEU A 47 64.75 25.02 -6.85
CA LEU A 47 64.37 24.63 -8.22
C LEU A 47 63.68 23.26 -8.27
N TRP A 48 63.80 22.43 -7.23
CA TRP A 48 63.20 21.10 -7.13
C TRP A 48 61.70 21.15 -6.76
N SER A 49 61.26 22.19 -6.05
CA SER A 49 59.86 22.33 -5.59
C SER A 49 59.04 23.32 -6.43
N VAL A 50 59.64 24.01 -7.42
CA VAL A 50 58.91 24.95 -8.28
C VAL A 50 57.81 24.23 -9.07
N GLU A 51 56.57 24.67 -8.88
CA GLU A 51 55.36 24.03 -9.41
C GLU A 51 55.32 23.92 -10.94
N LYS A 52 55.82 24.94 -11.67
CA LYS A 52 55.73 25.00 -13.13
C LYS A 52 56.73 24.09 -13.89
N SER A 53 57.80 23.60 -13.27
CA SER A 53 58.82 22.76 -13.96
C SER A 53 59.63 21.85 -13.04
N GLY A 54 59.94 22.30 -11.82
CA GLY A 54 60.71 21.57 -10.81
C GLY A 54 60.00 20.33 -10.29
N LEU A 55 58.79 20.49 -9.73
CA LEU A 55 58.10 19.41 -9.02
C LEU A 55 57.86 18.18 -9.90
N LYS A 56 57.37 18.38 -11.14
CA LYS A 56 57.16 17.28 -12.10
C LYS A 56 58.46 16.55 -12.40
N SER A 57 59.59 17.26 -12.52
CA SER A 57 60.88 16.62 -12.79
C SER A 57 61.43 15.89 -11.57
N THR A 58 61.25 16.43 -10.37
CA THR A 58 61.58 15.78 -9.09
C THR A 58 60.79 14.47 -8.90
N LEU A 59 59.49 14.47 -9.16
CA LEU A 59 58.66 13.26 -9.05
C LEU A 59 59.07 12.15 -10.03
N ARG A 60 59.75 12.46 -11.15
CA ARG A 60 60.32 11.44 -12.05
C ARG A 60 61.51 10.68 -11.45
N LEU A 61 62.16 11.22 -10.42
CA LEU A 61 63.28 10.55 -9.75
C LEU A 61 62.81 9.43 -8.80
N LEU A 62 61.62 9.57 -8.21
CA LEU A 62 61.12 8.62 -7.22
C LEU A 62 60.93 7.19 -7.76
N PRO A 63 60.38 6.95 -8.97
CA PRO A 63 60.32 5.61 -9.55
C PRO A 63 61.71 5.02 -9.82
N LEU A 64 62.69 5.83 -10.22
CA LEU A 64 64.05 5.36 -10.46
C LEU A 64 64.73 4.92 -9.16
N ILE A 65 64.52 5.68 -8.07
CA ILE A 65 65.01 5.31 -6.73
C ILE A 65 64.31 4.03 -6.26
N ARG A 66 62.99 3.93 -6.43
CA ARG A 66 62.22 2.71 -6.13
C ARG A 66 62.81 1.51 -6.86
N ASP A 67 62.99 1.61 -8.18
CA ASP A 67 63.44 0.49 -9.00
C ASP A 67 64.82 0.00 -8.56
N GLU A 68 65.73 0.91 -8.19
CA GLU A 68 67.04 0.53 -7.64
C GLU A 68 66.94 -0.13 -6.26
N VAL A 69 66.06 0.37 -5.37
CA VAL A 69 65.80 -0.26 -4.06
C VAL A 69 65.24 -1.67 -4.23
N LEU A 70 64.29 -1.86 -5.16
CA LEU A 70 63.65 -3.14 -5.43
C LEU A 70 64.59 -4.20 -6.01
N ARG A 71 65.76 -3.83 -6.54
CA ARG A 71 66.77 -4.78 -7.01
C ARG A 71 67.51 -5.49 -5.88
N THR A 72 67.44 -4.98 -4.66
CA THR A 72 68.15 -5.53 -3.50
C THR A 72 67.28 -6.55 -2.76
N GLU A 73 67.89 -7.63 -2.26
CA GLU A 73 67.21 -8.61 -1.40
C GLU A 73 66.70 -7.92 -0.11
N GLY A 74 65.40 -8.02 0.17
CA GLY A 74 64.72 -7.26 1.24
C GLY A 74 64.31 -5.81 0.89
N GLY A 75 64.65 -5.31 -0.30
CA GLY A 75 64.30 -3.97 -0.75
C GLY A 75 62.79 -3.75 -0.95
N GLN A 76 62.06 -4.79 -1.35
CA GLN A 76 60.60 -4.75 -1.50
C GLN A 76 59.90 -4.50 -0.16
N ASP A 77 60.30 -5.20 0.89
CA ASP A 77 59.72 -5.05 2.23
C ASP A 77 60.03 -3.67 2.80
N ALA A 78 61.28 -3.20 2.65
CA ALA A 78 61.70 -1.87 3.10
C ALA A 78 60.94 -0.74 2.37
N TRP A 79 60.76 -0.85 1.05
CA TRP A 79 59.97 0.12 0.27
C TRP A 79 58.50 0.11 0.69
N SER A 80 57.93 -1.08 0.90
CA SER A 80 56.52 -1.22 1.31
C SER A 80 56.27 -0.65 2.70
N ALA A 81 57.18 -0.89 3.65
CA ALA A 81 57.15 -0.30 4.99
C ALA A 81 57.29 1.24 4.96
N PHE A 82 58.11 1.78 4.06
CA PHE A 82 58.22 3.23 3.85
C PHE A 82 56.91 3.84 3.34
N ILE A 83 56.33 3.28 2.27
CA ILE A 83 55.05 3.76 1.72
C ILE A 83 53.91 3.65 2.74
N GLN A 84 53.88 2.55 3.51
CA GLN A 84 52.89 2.37 4.58
C GLN A 84 53.00 3.47 5.62
N ARG A 85 54.20 3.85 6.04
CA ARG A 85 54.42 4.93 7.01
C ARG A 85 53.92 6.28 6.48
N GLU A 86 54.33 6.67 5.27
CA GLU A 86 53.91 7.93 4.66
C GLU A 86 52.39 7.99 4.46
N ALA A 87 51.76 6.88 4.08
CA ALA A 87 50.31 6.80 3.95
C ALA A 87 49.60 6.94 5.31
N VAL A 88 50.13 6.33 6.38
CA VAL A 88 49.59 6.50 7.74
C VAL A 88 49.69 7.96 8.19
N ASP A 89 50.82 8.63 7.93
CA ASP A 89 51.01 10.03 8.33
C ASP A 89 50.00 10.96 7.65
N ILE A 90 49.65 10.71 6.38
CA ILE A 90 48.56 11.44 5.70
C ILE A 90 47.21 11.10 6.35
N LEU A 91 46.91 9.83 6.55
CA LEU A 91 45.62 9.37 7.09
C LEU A 91 45.32 9.90 8.49
N VAL A 92 46.33 10.04 9.34
CA VAL A 92 46.16 10.59 10.70
C VAL A 92 45.75 12.07 10.68
N THR A 93 46.03 12.78 9.58
CA THR A 93 45.59 14.18 9.42
C THR A 93 44.16 14.31 8.90
N GLU A 94 43.57 13.24 8.38
CA GLU A 94 42.18 13.20 7.92
C GLU A 94 41.25 12.98 9.12
N GLU A 95 40.48 13.98 9.51
CA GLU A 95 39.41 13.82 10.49
C GLU A 95 38.17 14.67 10.18
N PRO A 96 36.96 14.16 10.47
CA PRO A 96 35.76 14.99 10.43
C PRO A 96 35.78 16.09 11.52
N PRO A 97 35.07 17.21 11.31
CA PRO A 97 35.06 18.33 12.24
C PRO A 97 34.54 17.93 13.63
N ARG A 98 35.28 18.33 14.67
CA ARG A 98 34.91 18.02 16.06
C ARG A 98 33.79 18.92 16.56
N GLY A 99 32.85 18.35 17.31
CA GLY A 99 31.76 19.09 17.96
C GLY A 99 30.38 18.61 17.52
N ALA A 100 29.35 19.32 17.97
CA ALA A 100 27.95 19.02 17.64
C ALA A 100 27.57 19.51 16.24
N TYR A 101 26.82 18.69 15.49
CA TYR A 101 26.22 19.08 14.22
C TYR A 101 25.31 20.32 14.38
N PRO A 102 25.31 21.29 13.44
CA PRO A 102 25.95 21.28 12.11
C PRO A 102 27.42 21.76 12.09
N ARG A 103 27.96 22.24 13.22
CA ARG A 103 29.33 22.79 13.27
C ARG A 103 30.42 21.73 13.46
N GLY A 104 30.04 20.53 13.85
CA GLY A 104 30.89 19.33 13.89
C GLY A 104 30.10 18.09 13.48
N SER A 105 30.69 16.90 13.61
CA SER A 105 30.10 15.66 13.09
C SER A 105 29.24 14.87 14.08
N PHE A 106 29.02 15.38 15.30
CA PHE A 106 28.27 14.66 16.33
C PHE A 106 26.77 14.86 16.24
N HIS A 107 26.06 13.75 16.08
CA HIS A 107 24.60 13.68 16.16
C HIS A 107 24.17 13.01 17.47
N SER A 108 23.40 13.74 18.27
CA SER A 108 22.88 13.26 19.55
C SER A 108 21.55 12.54 19.36
N SER A 109 21.39 11.35 19.96
CA SER A 109 20.11 10.63 20.00
C SER A 109 19.01 11.37 20.78
N LEU A 110 19.36 12.41 21.54
CA LEU A 110 18.44 13.24 22.33
C LEU A 110 17.92 14.47 21.56
N SER A 111 18.47 14.76 20.39
CA SER A 111 18.09 15.93 19.58
C SER A 111 18.00 15.61 18.09
N VAL A 112 18.10 14.34 17.69
CA VAL A 112 17.95 13.91 16.31
C VAL A 112 16.51 14.12 15.85
N GLN A 113 16.34 14.57 14.61
CA GLN A 113 15.05 14.85 13.98
C GLN A 113 14.77 13.87 12.84
N ALA A 114 13.51 13.76 12.40
CA ALA A 114 13.13 12.89 11.29
C ALA A 114 13.91 13.21 9.99
N SER A 115 14.27 14.48 9.77
CA SER A 115 15.08 14.96 8.64
C SER A 115 16.47 14.32 8.54
N PHE A 116 17.03 13.86 9.66
CA PHE A 116 18.32 13.15 9.69
C PHE A 116 18.28 11.82 8.91
N PHE A 117 17.13 11.16 8.89
CA PHE A 117 16.97 9.83 8.30
C PHE A 117 16.52 9.87 6.83
N THR A 118 16.56 11.04 6.18
CA THR A 118 16.23 11.15 4.76
C THR A 118 17.43 10.82 3.87
N ARG A 119 17.14 10.49 2.61
CA ARG A 119 18.17 10.14 1.62
C ARG A 119 19.05 11.34 1.27
N GLU A 120 18.46 12.53 1.24
CA GLU A 120 19.19 13.78 0.99
C GLU A 120 20.21 14.04 2.09
N SER A 121 19.82 13.85 3.37
CA SER A 121 20.74 13.98 4.49
C SER A 121 21.86 12.96 4.42
N GLN A 122 21.57 11.72 4.04
CA GLN A 122 22.60 10.70 3.86
C GLN A 122 23.59 11.07 2.74
N GLN A 123 23.10 11.46 1.57
CA GLN A 123 23.94 11.83 0.43
C GLN A 123 24.86 13.01 0.73
N LEU A 124 24.36 14.02 1.46
CA LEU A 124 25.16 15.16 1.89
C LEU A 124 26.31 14.73 2.80
N GLN A 125 26.04 13.83 3.75
CA GLN A 125 27.04 13.34 4.70
C GLN A 125 28.05 12.39 4.05
N ASP A 126 27.60 11.53 3.14
CA ASP A 126 28.47 10.65 2.36
C ASP A 126 29.40 11.46 1.44
N THR A 127 28.88 12.54 0.83
CA THR A 127 29.70 13.45 0.02
C THR A 127 30.76 14.13 0.88
N ALA A 128 30.37 14.77 1.99
CA ALA A 128 31.32 15.43 2.89
C ALA A 128 32.38 14.45 3.44
N MET A 129 31.98 13.22 3.77
CA MET A 129 32.90 12.15 4.22
C MET A 129 33.97 11.83 3.18
N THR A 130 33.59 11.78 1.89
CA THR A 130 34.47 11.33 0.81
C THR A 130 35.26 12.44 0.14
N THR A 131 34.76 13.67 0.13
CA THR A 131 35.44 14.81 -0.52
C THR A 131 36.23 15.67 0.45
N ASP A 132 35.73 15.85 1.67
CA ASP A 132 36.24 16.88 2.59
C ASP A 132 36.93 16.28 3.81
N HIS A 133 36.41 15.17 4.34
CA HIS A 133 36.87 14.62 5.61
C HIS A 133 37.92 13.51 5.46
N MET A 134 37.71 12.57 4.53
CA MET A 134 38.58 11.40 4.32
C MET A 134 38.94 11.15 2.83
N PRO A 135 39.32 12.18 2.04
CA PRO A 135 39.54 12.02 0.59
C PRO A 135 40.70 11.08 0.21
N PHE A 136 41.78 11.06 0.98
CA PHE A 136 42.93 10.19 0.74
C PHE A 136 42.59 8.73 1.05
N LEU A 137 41.94 8.45 2.19
CA LEU A 137 41.47 7.09 2.50
C LEU A 137 40.48 6.58 1.45
N TYR A 138 39.50 7.41 1.11
CA TYR A 138 38.50 7.09 0.09
C TYR A 138 39.17 6.80 -1.26
N GLY A 139 40.07 7.68 -1.70
CA GLY A 139 40.81 7.51 -2.95
C GLY A 139 41.70 6.27 -2.97
N LEU A 140 42.32 5.91 -1.84
CA LEU A 140 43.15 4.70 -1.70
C LEU A 140 42.31 3.43 -1.85
N ILE A 141 41.16 3.36 -1.18
CA ILE A 141 40.25 2.20 -1.25
C ILE A 141 39.63 2.11 -2.64
N MET A 142 39.10 3.22 -3.18
CA MET A 142 38.52 3.26 -4.52
C MET A 142 39.54 2.87 -5.59
N GLY A 143 40.76 3.40 -5.51
CA GLY A 143 41.84 3.05 -6.43
C GLY A 143 42.23 1.58 -6.34
N MET A 144 42.21 0.99 -5.13
CA MET A 144 42.46 -0.44 -4.93
C MET A 144 41.35 -1.32 -5.53
N LEU A 145 40.08 -0.98 -5.29
CA LEU A 145 38.91 -1.69 -5.83
C LEU A 145 38.84 -1.58 -7.36
N GLN A 146 39.11 -0.40 -7.91
CA GLN A 146 39.08 -0.16 -9.37
C GLN A 146 40.23 -0.83 -10.11
N LYS A 147 41.46 -0.79 -9.57
CA LYS A 147 42.64 -1.43 -10.20
C LYS A 147 42.55 -2.95 -10.22
N ARG A 148 41.84 -3.53 -9.26
CA ARG A 148 41.53 -4.97 -9.20
C ARG A 148 40.20 -5.32 -9.85
N GLY A 149 39.55 -4.40 -10.59
CA GLY A 149 38.32 -4.67 -11.35
C GLY A 149 38.45 -5.96 -12.17
N PRO A 150 37.33 -6.62 -12.55
CA PRO A 150 37.15 -8.09 -12.61
C PRO A 150 38.07 -8.81 -13.61
N ALA A 151 39.38 -8.76 -13.36
CA ALA A 151 40.43 -9.36 -14.17
C ALA A 151 40.85 -10.73 -13.60
N ASN A 152 40.05 -11.30 -12.70
CA ASN A 152 40.28 -12.63 -12.12
C ASN A 152 38.98 -13.43 -11.83
N GLU A 153 37.80 -12.98 -12.24
CA GLU A 153 36.59 -13.83 -12.24
C GLU A 153 36.50 -14.60 -13.57
N SER A 154 37.49 -15.46 -13.79
CA SER A 154 37.30 -16.69 -14.57
C SER A 154 36.78 -17.83 -13.70
N LEU A 155 36.56 -17.56 -12.42
CA LEU A 155 35.63 -18.29 -11.59
C LEU A 155 34.27 -17.67 -11.83
N GLN A 156 33.45 -18.32 -12.65
CA GLN A 156 32.02 -18.26 -12.49
C GLN A 156 31.77 -18.51 -11.00
N ASP A 157 31.40 -17.46 -10.26
CA ASP A 157 31.09 -17.57 -8.85
C ASP A 157 29.79 -18.38 -8.79
N GLU A 158 29.90 -19.71 -8.74
CA GLU A 158 28.79 -20.65 -8.74
C GLU A 158 27.81 -20.29 -7.61
N ASP A 159 28.30 -19.77 -6.48
CA ASP A 159 27.49 -19.24 -5.37
C ASP A 159 26.71 -17.96 -5.74
N ALA A 160 27.29 -17.07 -6.55
CA ALA A 160 26.59 -15.86 -7.02
C ALA A 160 25.59 -16.17 -8.13
N GLN A 161 25.89 -17.17 -8.98
CA GLN A 161 24.95 -17.70 -9.97
C GLN A 161 23.83 -18.52 -9.33
N GLU A 162 24.12 -19.35 -8.31
CA GLU A 162 23.11 -20.05 -7.51
C GLU A 162 22.29 -19.06 -6.69
N ALA A 163 22.89 -18.04 -6.06
CA ALA A 163 22.13 -16.99 -5.38
C ALA A 163 21.31 -16.13 -6.34
N ALA A 164 21.78 -15.92 -7.58
CA ALA A 164 21.03 -15.26 -8.64
C ALA A 164 19.91 -16.15 -9.18
N HIS A 165 20.13 -17.46 -9.34
CA HIS A 165 19.12 -18.44 -9.74
C HIS A 165 18.07 -18.66 -8.64
N VAL A 166 18.45 -18.67 -7.37
CA VAL A 166 17.52 -18.67 -6.24
C VAL A 166 16.76 -17.35 -6.17
N ARG A 167 17.41 -16.20 -6.44
CA ARG A 167 16.72 -14.90 -6.56
C ARG A 167 15.80 -14.85 -7.77
N GLU A 168 16.16 -15.46 -8.90
CA GLU A 168 15.35 -15.58 -10.11
C GLU A 168 14.21 -16.57 -9.92
N GLU A 169 14.37 -17.70 -9.24
CA GLU A 169 13.26 -18.59 -8.84
C GLU A 169 12.33 -17.92 -7.84
N LEU A 170 12.86 -17.10 -6.92
CA LEU A 170 12.06 -16.27 -5.99
C LEU A 170 11.45 -15.02 -6.66
N SER A 171 11.88 -14.64 -7.87
CA SER A 171 11.37 -13.48 -8.62
C SER A 171 10.70 -13.82 -9.96
N ALA A 172 10.71 -15.10 -10.36
CA ALA A 172 9.99 -15.65 -11.51
C ALA A 172 8.47 -15.64 -11.28
N ASP A 173 8.02 -15.48 -10.03
CA ASP A 173 6.71 -14.94 -9.70
C ASP A 173 6.72 -13.41 -9.82
N GLY A 174 7.12 -12.92 -10.99
CA GLY A 174 7.36 -11.50 -11.28
C GLY A 174 6.38 -10.98 -12.31
N ASP A 175 5.26 -10.43 -11.84
CA ASP A 175 4.30 -9.74 -12.70
C ASP A 175 3.67 -8.53 -11.95
N HIS A 176 4.03 -7.29 -12.34
CA HIS A 176 3.70 -5.96 -11.74
C HIS A 176 2.20 -5.64 -11.42
N PRO A 177 1.87 -4.53 -10.69
CA PRO A 177 1.56 -4.39 -9.26
C PRO A 177 0.04 -4.46 -8.88
N VAL A 178 -0.27 -5.04 -7.70
CA VAL A 178 -1.38 -4.66 -6.78
C VAL A 178 -0.94 -4.98 -5.34
N SER A 179 -0.61 -3.95 -4.57
CA SER A 179 -0.64 -3.88 -3.09
C SER A 179 -0.12 -2.48 -2.69
N ASP A 180 -1.01 -1.48 -2.73
CA ASP A 180 -0.68 -0.05 -2.58
C ASP A 180 -0.60 0.46 -1.13
N GLY A 181 0.08 -0.29 -0.26
CA GLY A 181 0.11 0.03 1.17
C GLY A 181 1.33 0.82 1.68
N SER A 182 2.49 0.71 1.05
CA SER A 182 3.66 1.48 1.47
C SER A 182 3.92 2.63 0.50
N GLY A 183 3.32 3.78 0.81
CA GLY A 183 3.43 5.04 0.07
C GLY A 183 4.81 5.72 0.15
N GLU A 184 5.90 4.96 0.15
CA GLU A 184 7.23 5.53 0.11
C GLU A 184 8.11 4.95 -1.00
N LEU A 185 8.55 5.90 -1.81
CA LEU A 185 9.57 5.85 -2.83
C LEU A 185 9.15 5.34 -4.21
N ALA A 186 9.40 6.24 -5.17
CA ALA A 186 9.53 5.96 -6.58
C ALA A 186 10.37 4.70 -6.80
N LEU A 187 9.98 3.91 -7.80
CA LEU A 187 10.79 2.83 -8.35
C LEU A 187 12.21 3.35 -8.60
N ALA A 188 13.16 3.07 -7.73
CA ALA A 188 14.56 3.31 -8.02
C ALA A 188 14.94 2.31 -9.12
N PRO A 189 15.45 2.74 -10.28
CA PRO A 189 15.93 1.82 -11.30
C PRO A 189 17.01 0.93 -10.67
N SER A 190 16.91 -0.39 -10.87
CA SER A 190 18.03 -1.27 -10.57
C SER A 190 19.22 -0.81 -11.41
N LEU A 191 20.32 -0.46 -10.77
CA LEU A 191 21.57 -0.22 -11.50
C LEU A 191 22.02 -1.56 -12.08
N THR A 192 22.41 -1.59 -13.35
CA THR A 192 22.88 -2.80 -14.04
C THR A 192 24.30 -2.61 -14.56
N GLY A 193 25.11 -3.67 -14.51
CA GLY A 193 26.45 -3.69 -15.09
C GLY A 193 27.47 -2.81 -14.36
N SER A 194 28.28 -2.06 -15.11
CA SER A 194 29.40 -1.27 -14.59
C SER A 194 28.98 -0.18 -13.59
N ASN A 195 27.77 0.38 -13.74
CA ASN A 195 27.28 1.44 -12.85
C ASN A 195 26.94 0.89 -11.46
N ALA A 196 26.36 -0.32 -11.39
CA ALA A 196 26.09 -0.98 -10.10
C ALA A 196 27.38 -1.33 -9.35
N LEU A 197 28.41 -1.75 -10.08
CA LEU A 197 29.74 -2.03 -9.51
C LEU A 197 30.42 -0.76 -9.00
N ALA A 198 30.38 0.33 -9.77
CA ALA A 198 30.95 1.61 -9.36
C ALA A 198 30.26 2.15 -8.09
N ASP A 199 28.93 2.09 -8.04
CA ASP A 199 28.14 2.53 -6.88
C ASP A 199 28.42 1.64 -5.66
N ARG A 200 28.50 0.31 -5.84
CA ARG A 200 28.90 -0.62 -4.78
C ARG A 200 30.29 -0.30 -4.22
N PHE A 201 31.28 -0.06 -5.08
CA PHE A 201 32.63 0.31 -4.64
C PHE A 201 32.63 1.63 -3.87
N GLY A 202 31.92 2.64 -4.39
CA GLY A 202 31.74 3.92 -3.70
C GLY A 202 31.17 3.71 -2.30
N GLN A 203 30.09 2.94 -2.19
CA GLN A 203 29.41 2.68 -0.92
C GLN A 203 30.28 1.91 0.08
N ILE A 204 31.06 0.92 -0.38
CA ILE A 204 32.04 0.21 0.45
C ILE A 204 33.10 1.18 0.97
N ALA A 205 33.69 1.99 0.08
CA ALA A 205 34.74 2.94 0.45
C ALA A 205 34.22 3.99 1.45
N THR A 206 33.04 4.58 1.20
CA THR A 206 32.39 5.53 2.12
C THR A 206 32.10 4.89 3.48
N THR A 207 31.64 3.64 3.50
CA THR A 207 31.38 2.90 4.73
C THR A 207 32.65 2.68 5.52
N ILE A 208 33.75 2.28 4.87
CA ILE A 208 35.05 2.11 5.53
C ILE A 208 35.56 3.44 6.09
N CYS A 209 35.49 4.53 5.32
CA CYS A 209 35.84 5.86 5.82
C CYS A 209 35.04 6.22 7.08
N SER A 210 33.73 5.95 7.08
CA SER A 210 32.86 6.22 8.22
C SER A 210 33.18 5.36 9.46
N ILE A 211 33.57 4.09 9.28
CA ILE A 211 34.01 3.22 10.38
C ILE A 211 35.32 3.73 10.98
N VAL A 212 36.29 4.06 10.12
CA VAL A 212 37.61 4.56 10.54
C VAL A 212 37.47 5.89 11.27
N ALA A 213 36.68 6.83 10.72
CA ALA A 213 36.39 8.10 11.36
C ALA A 213 35.72 7.93 12.73
N PHE A 214 34.75 7.03 12.85
CA PHE A 214 34.08 6.72 14.12
C PHE A 214 35.01 6.05 15.13
N ALA A 215 35.94 5.20 14.67
CA ALA A 215 36.94 4.56 15.52
C ALA A 215 37.93 5.57 16.11
N HIS A 216 38.40 6.54 15.31
CA HIS A 216 39.23 7.65 15.77
C HIS A 216 38.47 8.58 16.72
N ASN A 217 37.21 8.85 16.41
CA ASN A 217 36.37 9.72 17.20
C ASN A 217 34.92 9.23 17.16
N ARG A 218 34.44 8.64 18.25
CA ARG A 218 33.05 8.15 18.38
C ARG A 218 31.98 9.23 18.22
N ARG A 219 32.39 10.51 18.15
CA ARG A 219 31.52 11.64 17.82
C ARG A 219 31.34 11.85 16.32
N ALA A 220 32.05 11.17 15.43
CA ALA A 220 31.75 11.11 14.00
C ALA A 220 30.79 9.95 13.73
N ASN A 221 29.51 10.12 14.08
CA ASN A 221 28.58 8.99 14.26
C ASN A 221 27.36 8.98 13.32
N PHE A 222 27.39 9.71 12.20
CA PHE A 222 26.25 9.80 11.28
C PHE A 222 25.79 8.42 10.80
N LEU A 223 26.68 7.66 10.14
CA LEU A 223 26.39 6.31 9.66
C LEU A 223 25.94 5.40 10.80
N GLN A 224 26.64 5.46 11.93
CA GLN A 224 26.41 4.58 13.06
C GLN A 224 25.02 4.81 13.66
N LEU A 225 24.62 6.07 13.86
CA LEU A 225 23.29 6.42 14.38
C LEU A 225 22.18 6.03 13.40
N ASN A 226 22.39 6.29 12.11
CA ASN A 226 21.45 5.94 11.05
C ASN A 226 21.21 4.41 11.01
N ASN A 227 22.30 3.64 10.93
CA ASN A 227 22.25 2.18 10.95
C ASN A 227 21.66 1.61 12.23
N ALA A 228 21.85 2.25 13.38
CA ALA A 228 21.28 1.75 14.63
C ALA A 228 19.73 1.72 14.59
N VAL A 229 19.09 2.74 14.02
CA VAL A 229 17.64 2.79 13.83
C VAL A 229 17.20 1.87 12.69
N ARG A 230 17.93 1.84 11.56
CA ARG A 230 17.64 0.95 10.43
C ARG A 230 17.65 -0.52 10.81
N LEU A 231 18.73 -1.00 11.42
CA LEU A 231 18.87 -2.39 11.82
C LEU A 231 17.80 -2.76 12.85
N TYR A 232 17.46 -1.84 13.76
CA TYR A 232 16.37 -2.05 14.69
C TYR A 232 15.01 -2.20 13.98
N ALA A 233 14.72 -1.33 13.00
CA ALA A 233 13.51 -1.42 12.19
C ALA A 233 13.42 -2.73 11.38
N CYS A 234 14.57 -3.26 10.94
CA CYS A 234 14.67 -4.54 10.24
C CYS A 234 14.61 -5.77 11.16
N GLY A 235 14.37 -5.60 12.46
CA GLY A 235 14.25 -6.72 13.39
C GLY A 235 15.57 -7.43 13.68
N VAL A 236 16.72 -6.78 13.42
CA VAL A 236 18.04 -7.35 13.72
C VAL A 236 18.13 -7.64 15.23
N SER A 237 18.55 -8.87 15.56
CA SER A 237 18.67 -9.28 16.96
C SER A 237 19.67 -8.42 17.73
N GLU A 238 19.46 -8.27 19.03
CA GLU A 238 20.35 -7.48 19.90
C GLU A 238 21.79 -7.99 19.85
N ARG A 239 21.99 -9.31 19.81
CA ARG A 239 23.33 -9.93 19.69
C ARG A 239 24.05 -9.51 18.41
N VAL A 240 23.35 -9.51 17.27
CA VAL A 240 23.93 -9.08 15.99
C VAL A 240 24.21 -7.58 16.00
N GLN A 241 23.28 -6.78 16.53
CA GLN A 241 23.46 -5.33 16.61
C GLN A 241 24.62 -4.94 17.56
N GLU A 242 24.84 -5.67 18.66
CA GLU A 242 25.99 -5.49 19.54
C GLU A 242 27.32 -5.78 18.84
N TYR A 243 27.37 -6.86 18.05
CA TYR A 243 28.54 -7.18 17.24
C TYR A 243 28.83 -6.12 16.18
N LEU A 244 27.80 -5.65 15.47
CA LEU A 244 27.95 -4.58 14.47
C LEU A 244 28.37 -3.25 15.10
N ASN A 245 27.92 -2.95 16.33
CA ASN A 245 28.39 -1.81 17.09
C ASN A 245 29.87 -1.94 17.48
N HIS A 246 30.30 -3.15 17.88
CA HIS A 246 31.71 -3.41 18.16
C HIS A 246 32.61 -3.15 16.94
N LEU A 247 32.15 -3.48 15.73
CA LEU A 247 32.85 -3.20 14.47
C LEU A 247 32.76 -1.72 14.01
N GLY A 248 31.98 -0.89 14.67
CA GLY A 248 31.77 0.52 14.26
C GLY A 248 30.79 0.70 13.09
N LEU A 249 29.99 -0.32 12.75
CA LEU A 249 28.99 -0.27 11.67
C LEU A 249 27.67 0.36 12.11
N CYS A 250 27.35 0.30 13.40
CA CYS A 250 26.16 0.94 13.97
C CYS A 250 26.41 1.45 15.39
N SER A 251 25.53 2.30 15.89
CA SER A 251 25.46 2.62 17.32
C SER A 251 24.70 1.53 18.08
N SER A 252 24.73 1.60 19.40
CA SER A 252 24.04 0.62 20.26
C SER A 252 22.52 0.61 20.05
N ARG A 253 21.88 -0.53 20.40
CA ARG A 253 20.42 -0.65 20.44
C ARG A 253 19.76 0.38 21.38
N LYS A 254 20.44 0.73 22.48
CA LYS A 254 20.00 1.78 23.42
C LYS A 254 19.96 3.15 22.75
N THR A 255 20.95 3.45 21.90
CA THR A 255 20.99 4.67 21.10
C THR A 255 19.83 4.72 20.12
N ALA A 256 19.54 3.62 19.42
CA ALA A 256 18.39 3.53 18.52
C ALA A 256 17.06 3.81 19.25
N MET A 257 16.86 3.17 20.40
CA MET A 257 15.66 3.38 21.23
C MET A 257 15.57 4.82 21.77
N SER A 258 16.70 5.41 22.16
CA SER A 258 16.75 6.82 22.57
C SER A 258 16.35 7.74 21.42
N SER A 259 16.83 7.48 20.20
CA SER A 259 16.47 8.26 19.02
C SER A 259 14.98 8.15 18.73
N LEU A 260 14.41 6.94 18.72
CA LEU A 260 12.98 6.75 18.50
C LEU A 260 12.11 7.44 19.57
N LYS A 261 12.55 7.48 20.84
CA LYS A 261 11.87 8.27 21.88
C LYS A 261 11.91 9.77 21.62
N THR A 262 13.02 10.29 21.11
CA THR A 262 13.14 11.69 20.70
C THR A 262 12.23 12.00 19.51
N LEU A 263 12.22 11.12 18.51
CA LEU A 263 11.38 11.25 17.30
C LEU A 263 9.89 11.11 17.63
N ALA A 264 9.52 10.29 18.62
CA ALA A 264 8.14 10.24 19.11
C ALA A 264 7.70 11.58 19.73
N LYS A 265 8.60 12.28 20.45
CA LYS A 265 8.30 13.63 20.97
C LYS A 265 8.16 14.65 19.85
N GLU A 266 9.00 14.56 18.83
CA GLU A 266 8.88 15.38 17.61
C GLU A 266 7.54 15.13 16.91
N GLY A 267 7.16 13.86 16.69
CA GLY A 267 5.86 13.50 16.10
C GLY A 267 4.67 13.98 16.93
N ALA A 268 4.75 13.90 18.26
CA ALA A 268 3.71 14.44 19.15
C ALA A 268 3.63 15.99 19.09
N ALA A 269 4.76 16.68 18.92
CA ALA A 269 4.77 18.12 18.71
C ALA A 269 4.18 18.47 17.34
N GLU A 270 4.47 17.68 16.32
CA GLU A 270 3.96 17.89 14.97
C GLU A 270 2.44 17.70 14.88
N ILE A 271 1.88 16.71 15.59
CA ILE A 271 0.42 16.57 15.77
C ILE A 271 -0.20 17.87 16.30
N ARG A 272 0.44 18.49 17.31
CA ARG A 272 -0.05 19.75 17.88
C ARG A 272 0.04 20.90 16.88
N ASN A 273 1.13 20.95 16.10
CA ASN A 273 1.33 21.96 15.07
C ASN A 273 0.24 21.89 13.99
N VAL A 274 -0.02 20.70 13.45
CA VAL A 274 -1.01 20.52 12.37
C VAL A 274 -2.45 20.63 12.86
N MET A 275 -2.72 20.27 14.12
CA MET A 275 -4.05 20.42 14.71
C MET A 275 -4.36 21.84 15.15
N ALA A 276 -3.35 22.69 15.36
CA ALA A 276 -3.52 24.08 15.76
C ALA A 276 -4.54 24.81 14.87
N VAL A 277 -5.20 25.82 15.43
CA VAL A 277 -6.14 26.64 14.65
C VAL A 277 -5.33 27.49 13.66
N GLN A 278 -5.48 27.18 12.38
CA GLN A 278 -4.82 27.86 11.29
C GLN A 278 -5.75 28.93 10.70
N SER A 279 -5.25 30.15 10.50
CA SER A 279 -6.04 31.25 9.94
C SER A 279 -6.35 31.07 8.45
N ASP A 280 -5.55 30.26 7.77
CA ASP A 280 -5.60 29.99 6.33
C ASP A 280 -6.33 28.69 5.96
N CYS A 281 -6.95 28.01 6.91
CA CYS A 281 -7.77 26.82 6.67
C CYS A 281 -9.02 26.79 7.56
N PRO A 282 -10.25 26.89 6.99
CA PRO A 282 -11.49 26.99 7.76
C PRO A 282 -11.97 25.66 8.36
N ILE A 283 -11.33 24.54 8.00
CA ILE A 283 -11.73 23.19 8.39
C ILE A 283 -10.60 22.48 9.14
N ALA A 284 -10.93 21.67 10.14
CA ALA A 284 -9.93 20.89 10.85
C ALA A 284 -9.33 19.78 9.96
N PRO A 285 -8.10 19.33 10.22
CA PRO A 285 -7.60 18.08 9.68
C PRO A 285 -8.54 16.91 9.99
N THR A 286 -8.62 15.95 9.07
CA THR A 286 -9.49 14.79 9.24
C THR A 286 -8.82 13.73 10.09
N ILE A 287 -9.55 13.14 11.02
CA ILE A 287 -9.03 12.08 11.90
C ILE A 287 -9.64 10.73 11.48
N CYS A 288 -8.79 9.79 11.05
CA CYS A 288 -9.21 8.42 10.80
C CYS A 288 -8.82 7.56 12.00
N ILE A 289 -9.79 6.85 12.58
CA ILE A 289 -9.59 5.97 13.73
C ILE A 289 -10.16 4.58 13.46
N ASP A 290 -9.56 3.61 14.12
CA ASP A 290 -9.96 2.22 14.08
C ASP A 290 -9.52 1.47 15.35
N ASN A 291 -10.17 0.34 15.61
CA ASN A 291 -9.85 -0.48 16.76
C ASN A 291 -8.48 -1.16 16.57
N ILE A 292 -7.74 -1.32 17.66
CA ILE A 292 -6.47 -2.05 17.66
C ILE A 292 -6.42 -3.01 18.85
N ASP A 293 -6.75 -4.27 18.57
CA ASP A 293 -6.57 -5.35 19.51
C ASP A 293 -5.19 -5.99 19.33
N ILE A 294 -4.44 -6.12 20.43
CA ILE A 294 -3.10 -6.71 20.44
C ILE A 294 -3.02 -7.75 21.56
N GLU A 295 -2.68 -8.99 21.20
CA GLU A 295 -2.39 -10.01 22.21
C GLU A 295 -1.04 -9.70 22.88
N GLU A 296 -1.09 -9.23 24.13
CA GLU A 296 0.09 -9.07 24.97
C GLU A 296 0.50 -10.45 25.50
N ARG A 297 1.37 -11.13 24.75
CA ARG A 297 1.87 -12.44 25.14
C ARG A 297 2.86 -12.32 26.28
N VAL A 298 2.70 -13.16 27.29
CA VAL A 298 3.64 -13.29 28.41
C VAL A 298 4.36 -14.63 28.28
N HIS A 299 5.69 -14.63 28.35
CA HIS A 299 6.50 -15.83 28.18
C HIS A 299 6.35 -16.83 29.34
N ASP A 300 6.32 -16.34 30.58
CA ASP A 300 6.22 -17.18 31.78
C ASP A 300 4.87 -16.94 32.46
N ILE A 301 3.92 -17.85 32.23
CA ILE A 301 2.54 -17.72 32.69
C ILE A 301 2.48 -18.07 34.18
N SER A 302 2.03 -17.14 35.01
CA SER A 302 1.83 -17.36 36.44
C SER A 302 0.54 -16.70 36.96
N VAL A 303 0.22 -16.88 38.24
CA VAL A 303 -0.93 -16.21 38.87
C VAL A 303 -0.66 -14.70 38.90
N GLY A 304 -1.43 -13.94 38.13
CA GLY A 304 -1.24 -12.50 37.93
C GLY A 304 -0.40 -12.11 36.72
N ASN A 305 0.21 -13.08 36.02
CA ASN A 305 1.03 -12.87 34.83
C ASN A 305 0.51 -13.76 33.69
N ARG A 306 -0.56 -13.34 33.04
CA ARG A 306 -1.21 -14.06 31.93
C ARG A 306 -1.17 -13.21 30.67
N SER A 307 -1.17 -13.87 29.52
CA SER A 307 -1.43 -13.18 28.26
C SER A 307 -2.78 -12.47 28.35
N ARG A 308 -2.82 -11.21 27.93
CA ARG A 308 -4.03 -10.38 27.93
C ARG A 308 -4.16 -9.68 26.59
N THR A 309 -5.38 -9.48 26.12
CA THR A 309 -5.61 -8.65 24.93
C THR A 309 -5.64 -7.20 25.36
N PHE A 310 -4.67 -6.41 24.89
CA PHE A 310 -4.78 -4.96 24.89
C PHE A 310 -5.85 -4.58 23.88
N ARG A 311 -6.85 -3.81 24.32
CA ARG A 311 -7.93 -3.29 23.47
C ARG A 311 -7.82 -1.78 23.42
N GLY A 312 -7.27 -1.26 22.33
CA GLY A 312 -7.09 0.17 22.13
C GLY A 312 -7.75 0.68 20.86
N THR A 313 -7.53 1.95 20.59
CA THR A 313 -7.88 2.61 19.33
C THR A 313 -6.62 3.31 18.82
N TRP A 314 -6.42 3.27 17.53
CA TRP A 314 -5.32 3.97 16.87
C TRP A 314 -5.80 4.60 15.58
N GLY A 315 -4.94 5.40 14.95
CA GLY A 315 -5.38 6.27 13.88
C GLY A 315 -4.35 7.29 13.48
N TYR A 316 -4.77 8.20 12.61
CA TYR A 316 -3.93 9.25 12.08
C TYR A 316 -4.73 10.50 11.72
N ILE A 317 -4.00 11.59 11.54
CA ILE A 317 -4.50 12.87 11.05
C ILE A 317 -4.11 13.02 9.58
N HIS A 318 -5.10 13.30 8.74
CA HIS A 318 -4.95 13.69 7.35
C HIS A 318 -5.10 15.20 7.22
N VAL A 319 -4.02 15.88 6.84
CA VAL A 319 -4.03 17.34 6.64
C VAL A 319 -4.78 17.67 5.34
N PRO A 320 -5.69 18.67 5.32
CA PRO A 320 -6.43 19.04 4.13
C PRO A 320 -5.50 19.42 2.96
N ASN A 321 -5.84 18.99 1.74
CA ASN A 321 -5.10 19.41 0.56
C ASN A 321 -5.32 20.91 0.31
N GLN A 322 -4.24 21.69 0.31
CA GLN A 322 -4.33 23.14 0.27
C GLN A 322 -4.87 23.66 -1.08
N ALA A 323 -4.52 23.01 -2.20
CA ALA A 323 -5.05 23.36 -3.51
C ALA A 323 -6.56 23.12 -3.60
N LEU A 324 -7.06 22.02 -3.01
CA LEU A 324 -8.49 21.76 -2.91
C LEU A 324 -9.17 22.84 -2.06
N ILE A 325 -8.68 23.12 -0.85
CA ILE A 325 -9.28 24.12 0.06
C ILE A 325 -9.35 25.51 -0.59
N GLN A 326 -8.31 25.93 -1.30
CA GLN A 326 -8.27 27.21 -2.01
C GLN A 326 -9.30 27.30 -3.16
N SER A 327 -9.73 26.15 -3.71
CA SER A 327 -10.74 26.10 -4.77
C SER A 327 -12.19 26.14 -4.26
N LEU A 328 -12.40 26.07 -2.94
CA LEU A 328 -13.71 25.92 -2.31
C LEU A 328 -14.19 27.23 -1.67
N ASN A 329 -15.51 27.38 -1.49
CA ASN A 329 -16.07 28.47 -0.71
C ASN A 329 -15.85 28.24 0.79
N TRP A 330 -15.09 29.11 1.45
CA TRP A 330 -14.71 28.94 2.86
C TRP A 330 -15.88 29.12 3.82
N GLU A 331 -16.87 29.96 3.48
CA GLU A 331 -18.05 30.18 4.31
C GLU A 331 -18.87 28.88 4.50
N GLU A 332 -18.82 28.01 3.49
CA GLU A 332 -19.53 26.73 3.45
C GLU A 332 -18.79 25.58 4.16
N LEU A 333 -17.52 25.77 4.54
CA LEU A 333 -16.69 24.78 5.25
C LEU A 333 -16.74 24.92 6.77
N THR A 334 -17.54 25.87 7.28
CA THR A 334 -17.61 26.19 8.70
C THR A 334 -18.57 25.29 9.47
N LEU A 335 -18.37 25.21 10.80
CA LEU A 335 -19.30 24.54 11.70
C LEU A 335 -20.72 25.13 11.61
N ALA A 336 -20.85 26.44 11.46
CA ALA A 336 -22.14 27.11 11.33
C ALA A 336 -22.88 26.71 10.04
N ALA A 337 -22.17 26.63 8.91
CA ALA A 337 -22.75 26.18 7.64
C ALA A 337 -23.20 24.71 7.72
N TYR A 338 -22.38 23.85 8.33
CA TYR A 338 -22.74 22.46 8.61
C TYR A 338 -24.02 22.36 9.46
N GLN A 339 -24.08 23.04 10.60
CA GLN A 339 -25.26 23.02 11.47
C GLN A 339 -26.51 23.56 10.77
N LYS A 340 -26.38 24.65 10.00
CA LYS A 340 -27.49 25.20 9.21
C LYS A 340 -28.03 24.18 8.21
N SER A 341 -27.16 23.43 7.54
CA SER A 341 -27.57 22.37 6.62
C SER A 341 -28.33 21.24 7.32
N LEU A 342 -27.92 20.87 8.55
CA LEU A 342 -28.61 19.88 9.37
C LEU A 342 -29.94 20.38 9.97
N ALA A 343 -30.09 21.69 10.17
CA ALA A 343 -31.36 22.26 10.62
C ALA A 343 -32.45 22.14 9.53
N ASN A 344 -32.06 22.39 8.28
CA ASN A 344 -32.96 22.30 7.11
C ASN A 344 -33.42 20.85 6.81
N LEU A 345 -32.74 19.86 7.36
CA LEU A 345 -33.03 18.43 7.20
C LEU A 345 -34.38 18.04 7.80
N LYS A 346 -34.91 18.81 8.77
CA LYS A 346 -36.25 18.59 9.35
C LYS A 346 -37.35 18.73 8.31
N GLU A 347 -37.17 19.63 7.34
CA GLU A 347 -38.13 19.90 6.26
C GLU A 347 -37.83 19.09 5.00
N PHE A 348 -36.72 18.34 4.97
CA PHE A 348 -36.30 17.57 3.81
C PHE A 348 -37.02 16.22 3.75
N THR A 349 -37.95 16.04 2.81
CA THR A 349 -38.57 14.74 2.55
C THR A 349 -37.62 13.85 1.75
N ILE A 350 -37.33 12.64 2.23
CA ILE A 350 -36.50 11.68 1.50
C ILE A 350 -37.36 10.92 0.50
N GLU A 351 -37.02 11.04 -0.77
CA GLU A 351 -37.68 10.30 -1.86
C GLU A 351 -36.70 9.32 -2.55
N PRO A 352 -37.19 8.21 -3.13
CA PRO A 352 -36.33 7.27 -3.86
C PRO A 352 -35.53 7.92 -4.99
N VAL A 353 -36.04 9.00 -5.60
CA VAL A 353 -35.38 9.74 -6.68
C VAL A 353 -34.00 10.28 -6.26
N HIS A 354 -33.76 10.52 -4.97
CA HIS A 354 -32.46 10.94 -4.46
C HIS A 354 -31.34 9.90 -4.67
N PHE A 355 -31.70 8.63 -4.80
CA PHE A 355 -30.77 7.52 -5.04
C PHE A 355 -30.83 7.01 -6.48
N MET A 356 -31.75 7.52 -7.31
CA MET A 356 -31.86 7.12 -8.71
C MET A 356 -30.73 7.76 -9.54
N PRO A 357 -30.23 7.07 -10.58
CA PRO A 357 -29.21 7.64 -11.45
C PRO A 357 -29.79 8.80 -12.28
N THR A 358 -29.04 9.89 -12.39
CA THR A 358 -29.32 11.00 -13.32
C THR A 358 -29.09 10.55 -14.77
N CYS A 359 -29.42 11.40 -15.76
CA CYS A 359 -29.15 11.10 -17.16
C CYS A 359 -27.65 10.87 -17.41
N GLU A 360 -26.79 11.71 -16.82
CA GLU A 360 -25.33 11.60 -16.91
C GLU A 360 -24.83 10.30 -16.25
N ALA A 361 -25.38 9.96 -15.07
CA ALA A 361 -25.02 8.73 -14.37
C ALA A 361 -25.41 7.46 -15.14
N LYS A 362 -26.55 7.47 -15.86
CA LYS A 362 -26.95 6.36 -16.74
C LYS A 362 -26.00 6.18 -17.91
N THR A 363 -25.58 7.28 -18.54
CA THR A 363 -24.57 7.25 -19.61
C THR A 363 -23.25 6.71 -19.08
N SER A 364 -22.80 7.21 -17.93
CA SER A 364 -21.59 6.72 -17.26
C SER A 364 -21.68 5.23 -16.92
N GLU A 365 -22.81 4.73 -16.42
CA GLU A 365 -23.00 3.30 -16.15
C GLU A 365 -22.90 2.45 -17.42
N MET A 366 -23.46 2.92 -18.53
CA MET A 366 -23.32 2.26 -19.83
C MET A 366 -21.85 2.22 -20.27
N ASP A 367 -21.12 3.34 -20.13
CA ASP A 367 -19.70 3.41 -20.48
C ASP A 367 -18.85 2.50 -19.58
N VAL A 368 -19.19 2.37 -18.29
CA VAL A 368 -18.58 1.40 -17.36
C VAL A 368 -18.75 -0.02 -17.86
N PHE A 369 -19.97 -0.47 -18.20
CA PHE A 369 -20.14 -1.82 -18.76
C PHE A 369 -19.37 -2.01 -20.06
N LYS A 370 -19.42 -1.04 -20.97
CA LYS A 370 -18.71 -1.11 -22.25
C LYS A 370 -17.20 -1.18 -22.07
N SER A 371 -16.64 -0.45 -21.11
CA SER A 371 -15.22 -0.50 -20.77
C SER A 371 -14.81 -1.84 -20.15
N GLN A 372 -15.65 -2.42 -19.28
CA GLN A 372 -15.43 -3.76 -18.73
C GLN A 372 -15.43 -4.83 -19.83
N ILE A 373 -16.39 -4.77 -20.77
CA ILE A 373 -16.45 -5.65 -21.95
C ILE A 373 -15.21 -5.45 -22.83
N ALA A 374 -14.86 -4.20 -23.15
CA ALA A 374 -13.71 -3.85 -23.96
C ALA A 374 -12.39 -4.32 -23.32
N GLY A 375 -12.28 -4.26 -21.99
CA GLY A 375 -11.14 -4.76 -21.22
C GLY A 375 -10.95 -6.27 -21.38
N VAL A 376 -12.02 -7.05 -21.25
CA VAL A 376 -12.00 -8.51 -21.46
C VAL A 376 -11.68 -8.85 -22.92
N LEU A 377 -12.27 -8.13 -23.87
CA LEU A 377 -11.97 -8.29 -25.30
C LEU A 377 -10.48 -8.03 -25.58
N LEU A 378 -9.90 -6.98 -24.99
CA LEU A 378 -8.49 -6.60 -25.16
C LEU A 378 -7.54 -7.63 -24.56
N LYS A 379 -7.90 -8.14 -23.38
CA LYS A 379 -7.06 -9.02 -22.57
C LYS A 379 -6.98 -10.42 -23.18
N TYR A 380 -8.09 -10.92 -23.74
CA TYR A 380 -8.21 -12.35 -24.05
C TYR A 380 -8.54 -12.73 -25.50
N LEU A 381 -9.01 -11.80 -26.33
CA LEU A 381 -9.60 -12.17 -27.63
C LEU A 381 -9.03 -11.39 -28.80
N ALA A 382 -8.95 -10.07 -28.70
CA ALA A 382 -8.63 -9.22 -29.84
C ALA A 382 -7.90 -7.93 -29.45
N ILE A 383 -7.30 -7.28 -30.43
CA ILE A 383 -6.77 -5.91 -30.33
C ILE A 383 -7.36 -5.04 -31.46
N PRO A 384 -7.74 -3.77 -31.21
CA PRO A 384 -8.25 -2.89 -32.26
C PRO A 384 -7.10 -2.39 -33.15
N THR A 385 -7.35 -2.21 -34.45
CA THR A 385 -6.35 -1.62 -35.38
C THR A 385 -5.92 -0.22 -34.95
N ASN A 386 -6.85 0.57 -34.42
CA ASN A 386 -6.59 1.89 -33.87
C ASN A 386 -7.25 2.05 -32.50
N LYS A 387 -6.41 2.18 -31.46
CA LYS A 387 -6.81 2.28 -30.05
C LYS A 387 -7.47 3.62 -29.69
N SER A 388 -7.16 4.71 -30.38
CA SER A 388 -7.73 6.04 -30.04
C SER A 388 -9.21 6.18 -30.43
N HIS A 389 -9.65 5.43 -31.45
CA HIS A 389 -11.05 5.42 -31.91
C HIS A 389 -11.85 4.21 -31.41
N SER A 390 -11.23 3.33 -30.61
CA SER A 390 -11.91 2.19 -30.00
C SER A 390 -12.63 2.61 -28.72
N ILE A 391 -13.74 1.94 -28.40
CA ILE A 391 -14.35 2.02 -27.07
C ILE A 391 -13.24 1.72 -26.02
N PRO A 392 -13.00 2.64 -25.08
CA PRO A 392 -11.88 2.54 -24.17
C PRO A 392 -12.08 1.41 -23.15
N THR A 393 -10.97 0.87 -22.64
CA THR A 393 -10.97 -0.16 -21.57
C THR A 393 -11.15 0.44 -20.18
N ASP A 394 -11.01 1.76 -20.06
CA ASP A 394 -11.27 2.53 -18.86
C ASP A 394 -12.44 3.48 -19.15
N PRO A 395 -13.43 3.58 -18.25
CA PRO A 395 -14.57 4.47 -18.48
C PRO A 395 -14.15 5.95 -18.34
N PRO A 396 -14.94 6.88 -18.92
CA PRO A 396 -14.69 8.31 -18.78
C PRO A 396 -14.68 8.76 -17.31
N THR A 397 -13.73 9.64 -16.97
CA THR A 397 -13.62 10.24 -15.64
C THR A 397 -14.81 11.18 -15.35
N LEU A 398 -15.38 11.09 -14.15
CA LEU A 398 -16.44 12.01 -13.70
C LEU A 398 -15.94 13.08 -12.73
N ASP A 399 -15.36 12.67 -11.60
CA ASP A 399 -14.78 13.58 -10.62
C ASP A 399 -13.59 12.90 -9.96
N GLN A 400 -12.38 13.32 -10.31
CA GLN A 400 -11.14 12.69 -9.86
C GLN A 400 -10.46 13.50 -8.76
N ILE A 401 -10.07 12.80 -7.70
CA ILE A 401 -9.32 13.35 -6.58
C ILE A 401 -7.88 13.62 -7.02
N SER A 402 -7.25 14.65 -6.43
CA SER A 402 -5.82 14.90 -6.64
C SER A 402 -4.99 13.70 -6.20
N HIS A 403 -4.06 13.26 -7.05
CA HIS A 403 -3.10 12.22 -6.70
C HIS A 403 -1.88 12.77 -5.95
N GLU A 404 -1.89 14.03 -5.51
CA GLU A 404 -0.83 14.59 -4.67
C GLU A 404 -0.66 13.74 -3.40
N LYS A 405 0.60 13.53 -3.00
CA LYS A 405 0.91 12.72 -1.83
C LYS A 405 0.32 13.40 -0.57
N PRO A 406 -0.50 12.70 0.23
CA PRO A 406 -1.13 13.29 1.40
C PRO A 406 -0.11 13.51 2.53
N THR A 407 -0.35 14.56 3.32
CA THR A 407 0.38 14.80 4.57
C THR A 407 -0.37 14.11 5.71
N ILE A 408 0.26 13.09 6.30
CA ILE A 408 -0.33 12.23 7.33
C ILE A 408 0.55 12.21 8.58
N HIS A 409 -0.09 12.33 9.74
CA HIS A 409 0.57 12.21 11.05
C HIS A 409 -0.12 11.13 11.88
N MET A 410 0.61 10.08 12.23
CA MET A 410 0.08 9.00 13.05
C MET A 410 -0.17 9.49 14.47
N LEU A 411 -1.31 9.12 15.06
CA LEU A 411 -1.59 9.42 16.46
C LEU A 411 -0.75 8.53 17.37
N LYS A 412 -0.64 8.94 18.63
CA LYS A 412 -0.24 8.03 19.69
C LYS A 412 -1.38 7.04 19.93
N MET A 413 -1.07 5.74 19.97
CA MET A 413 -2.06 4.70 20.28
C MET A 413 -2.74 4.99 21.64
N MET A 414 -4.05 4.79 21.68
CA MET A 414 -4.89 5.15 22.81
C MET A 414 -5.28 3.90 23.59
N ASP A 415 -5.18 3.97 24.92
CA ASP A 415 -5.62 2.93 25.86
C ASP A 415 -7.12 3.11 26.15
N ALA A 416 -7.91 3.12 25.08
CA ALA A 416 -9.35 3.28 25.06
C ALA A 416 -9.87 2.52 23.85
N SER A 417 -10.91 1.72 24.02
CA SER A 417 -11.53 0.97 22.92
C SER A 417 -12.74 1.71 22.39
N ASP A 418 -12.86 1.87 21.08
CA ASP A 418 -14.04 2.40 20.38
C ASP A 418 -15.20 1.39 20.24
N ASN A 419 -15.09 0.20 20.81
CA ASN A 419 -16.12 -0.85 20.80
C ASN A 419 -17.35 -0.53 21.70
N SER A 420 -17.38 0.63 22.35
CA SER A 420 -18.54 1.09 23.13
C SER A 420 -18.73 2.60 23.07
N ALA A 421 -19.94 3.07 23.40
CA ALA A 421 -20.24 4.50 23.50
C ALA A 421 -19.43 5.21 24.60
N GLU A 422 -19.12 4.53 25.70
CA GLU A 422 -18.24 5.09 26.74
C GLU A 422 -16.81 5.22 26.22
N GLY A 423 -16.33 4.15 25.58
CA GLY A 423 -14.96 4.05 25.10
C GLY A 423 -14.65 5.05 23.97
N ILE A 424 -15.58 5.28 23.04
CA ILE A 424 -15.42 6.36 22.04
C ILE A 424 -15.33 7.75 22.73
N GLY A 425 -16.01 7.96 23.86
CA GLY A 425 -15.86 9.18 24.66
C GLY A 425 -14.45 9.34 25.27
N GLN A 426 -13.82 8.24 25.65
CA GLN A 426 -12.43 8.21 26.14
C GLN A 426 -11.42 8.43 25.00
N VAL A 427 -11.70 7.90 23.80
CA VAL A 427 -10.94 8.16 22.56
C VAL A 427 -10.93 9.65 22.24
N PHE A 428 -12.09 10.32 22.27
CA PHE A 428 -12.18 11.77 22.04
C PHE A 428 -11.39 12.59 23.05
N SER A 429 -11.42 12.17 24.31
CA SER A 429 -10.64 12.81 25.38
C SER A 429 -9.12 12.68 25.11
N SER A 430 -8.70 11.51 24.62
CA SER A 430 -7.31 11.25 24.23
C SER A 430 -6.89 12.05 23.00
N ILE A 431 -7.73 12.14 21.97
CA ILE A 431 -7.49 12.96 20.77
C ILE A 431 -7.34 14.43 21.16
N LEU A 432 -8.22 14.96 22.02
CA LEU A 432 -8.13 16.32 22.52
C LEU A 432 -6.78 16.57 23.21
N GLN A 433 -6.35 15.67 24.10
CA GLN A 433 -5.07 15.78 24.79
C GLN A 433 -3.88 15.75 23.83
N GLN A 434 -3.90 14.87 22.84
CA GLN A 434 -2.84 14.76 21.84
C GLN A 434 -2.77 15.98 20.93
N SER A 435 -3.92 16.55 20.55
CA SER A 435 -4.00 17.73 19.69
C SER A 435 -3.41 19.00 20.34
N GLY A 436 -3.33 19.04 21.67
CA GLY A 436 -2.89 20.24 22.41
C GLY A 436 -3.88 21.41 22.35
N LEU A 437 -5.08 21.21 21.81
CA LEU A 437 -6.13 22.22 21.73
C LEU A 437 -6.88 22.35 23.06
N SER A 438 -7.46 23.54 23.29
CA SER A 438 -8.48 23.68 24.32
C SER A 438 -9.78 23.00 23.88
N ALA A 439 -10.62 22.60 24.84
CA ALA A 439 -11.94 22.06 24.53
C ALA A 439 -12.78 23.04 23.67
N LYS A 440 -12.64 24.35 23.93
CA LYS A 440 -13.33 25.39 23.16
C LYS A 440 -12.91 25.37 21.69
N ASP A 441 -11.61 25.26 21.40
CA ASP A 441 -11.11 25.28 20.02
C ASP A 441 -11.43 23.98 19.29
N PHE A 442 -11.30 22.83 19.97
CA PHE A 442 -11.60 21.53 19.37
C PHE A 442 -13.08 21.37 19.06
N TYR A 443 -13.97 21.68 20.02
CA TYR A 443 -15.42 21.54 19.86
C TYR A 443 -16.08 22.74 19.16
N GLY A 444 -15.37 23.87 19.04
CA GLY A 444 -15.84 25.09 18.37
C GLY A 444 -15.67 25.11 16.85
N ARG A 445 -15.03 24.08 16.27
CA ARG A 445 -14.82 23.94 14.81
C ARG A 445 -15.32 22.60 14.31
N LEU A 446 -15.60 22.52 13.00
CA LEU A 446 -16.00 21.27 12.35
C LEU A 446 -14.83 20.27 12.35
N GLN A 447 -15.08 19.06 12.87
CA GLN A 447 -14.11 17.97 12.97
C GLN A 447 -14.56 16.82 12.06
N PRO A 448 -14.01 16.73 10.83
CA PRO A 448 -14.22 15.56 10.00
C PRO A 448 -13.47 14.36 10.57
N MET A 449 -14.12 13.20 10.58
CA MET A 449 -13.55 11.93 11.03
C MET A 449 -13.95 10.80 10.10
N ASP A 450 -13.14 9.75 10.06
CA ASP A 450 -13.39 8.51 9.33
C ASP A 450 -13.31 7.33 10.30
N GLY A 451 -14.17 6.33 10.09
CA GLY A 451 -14.14 5.09 10.85
C GLY A 451 -15.00 4.01 10.19
N ASP A 452 -14.89 2.79 10.69
CA ASP A 452 -15.77 1.70 10.28
C ASP A 452 -17.22 1.93 10.76
N LEU A 453 -18.15 1.07 10.34
CA LEU A 453 -19.55 1.25 10.71
C LEU A 453 -19.79 1.08 12.23
N ALA A 454 -19.08 0.17 12.89
CA ALA A 454 -19.25 -0.08 14.32
C ALA A 454 -18.84 1.14 15.15
N THR A 455 -17.70 1.75 14.82
CA THR A 455 -17.22 3.00 15.43
C THR A 455 -18.26 4.11 15.28
N ILE A 456 -18.86 4.24 14.10
CA ILE A 456 -19.87 5.27 13.81
C ILE A 456 -21.17 5.01 14.58
N GLN A 457 -21.56 3.74 14.75
CA GLN A 457 -22.71 3.38 15.59
C GLN A 457 -22.47 3.75 17.05
N ASN A 458 -21.29 3.43 17.59
CA ASN A 458 -20.92 3.77 18.96
C ASN A 458 -20.85 5.29 19.18
N PHE A 459 -20.29 6.04 18.22
CA PHE A 459 -20.31 7.50 18.24
C PHE A 459 -21.74 8.06 18.24
N ASN A 460 -22.61 7.55 17.37
CA ASN A 460 -24.00 8.03 17.29
C ASN A 460 -24.80 7.66 18.54
N SER A 461 -24.52 6.50 19.16
CA SER A 461 -25.08 6.12 20.45
C SER A 461 -24.65 7.10 21.55
N LEU A 462 -23.35 7.43 21.64
CA LEU A 462 -22.83 8.42 22.59
C LEU A 462 -23.48 9.79 22.38
N LYS A 463 -23.54 10.25 21.13
CA LYS A 463 -24.17 11.53 20.75
C LYS A 463 -25.65 11.56 21.18
N SER A 464 -26.39 10.47 20.99
CA SER A 464 -27.79 10.37 21.41
C SER A 464 -27.94 10.36 22.94
N GLN A 465 -27.06 9.68 23.68
CA GLN A 465 -27.10 9.65 25.15
C GLN A 465 -26.81 11.03 25.79
N ARG A 466 -26.02 11.87 25.12
CA ARG A 466 -25.64 13.21 25.61
C ARG A 466 -26.52 14.33 25.06
N ALA A 467 -27.47 14.01 24.17
CA ALA A 467 -28.40 14.98 23.61
C ALA A 467 -29.63 15.15 24.53
N PRO A 468 -30.20 16.36 24.65
CA PRO A 468 -29.69 17.63 24.13
C PRO A 468 -28.69 18.27 25.10
N SER A 469 -27.59 18.83 24.57
CA SER A 469 -26.70 19.72 25.33
C SER A 469 -26.31 20.93 24.48
N PRO A 470 -26.32 22.16 25.03
CA PRO A 470 -25.85 23.35 24.33
C PRO A 470 -24.32 23.40 24.23
N TYR A 471 -23.60 22.59 25.01
CA TYR A 471 -22.14 22.58 25.03
C TYR A 471 -21.60 21.59 24.00
N GLY A 472 -20.67 22.05 23.15
CA GLY A 472 -20.09 21.23 22.07
C GLY A 472 -19.40 19.95 22.57
N GLN A 473 -18.73 20.02 23.71
CA GLN A 473 -18.05 18.88 24.34
C GLN A 473 -18.99 17.72 24.71
N ASP A 474 -20.22 18.04 25.09
CA ASP A 474 -21.21 17.04 25.49
C ASP A 474 -22.01 16.58 24.28
N SER A 475 -22.44 17.52 23.43
CA SER A 475 -23.31 17.22 22.29
C SER A 475 -22.59 16.65 21.06
N LEU A 476 -21.27 16.84 20.94
CA LEU A 476 -20.44 16.38 19.81
C LEU A 476 -20.99 16.80 18.43
N HIS A 477 -21.77 17.88 18.39
CA HIS A 477 -22.47 18.32 17.18
C HIS A 477 -21.52 18.89 16.13
N ASN A 478 -20.26 19.12 16.49
CA ASN A 478 -19.22 19.63 15.62
C ASN A 478 -18.47 18.53 14.87
N VAL A 479 -18.81 17.26 15.10
CA VAL A 479 -18.14 16.12 14.49
C VAL A 479 -19.00 15.55 13.37
N ILE A 480 -18.35 15.23 12.25
CA ILE A 480 -18.95 14.48 11.15
C ILE A 480 -18.09 13.26 10.86
N PHE A 481 -18.67 12.08 11.04
CA PHE A 481 -18.03 10.81 10.68
C PHE A 481 -18.44 10.38 9.27
N GLN A 482 -17.46 10.03 8.43
CA GLN A 482 -17.63 9.39 7.15
C GLN A 482 -17.49 7.87 7.29
N LEU A 483 -18.30 7.12 6.53
CA LEU A 483 -18.16 5.66 6.45
C LEU A 483 -16.86 5.32 5.74
N GLY A 484 -16.06 4.43 6.34
CA GLY A 484 -14.91 3.81 5.69
C GLY A 484 -15.29 3.23 4.33
N ALA A 485 -14.61 3.67 3.27
CA ALA A 485 -14.99 3.32 1.91
C ALA A 485 -14.65 1.87 1.59
N SER A 486 -13.53 1.35 2.11
CA SER A 486 -13.16 -0.05 1.93
C SER A 486 -14.03 -0.98 2.76
N HIS A 487 -14.30 -0.66 4.03
CA HIS A 487 -15.26 -1.42 4.84
C HIS A 487 -16.68 -1.46 4.22
N THR A 488 -17.13 -0.34 3.64
CA THR A 488 -18.40 -0.29 2.90
C THR A 488 -18.38 -1.24 1.69
N MET A 489 -17.31 -1.21 0.89
CA MET A 489 -17.15 -2.11 -0.26
C MET A 489 -17.08 -3.58 0.19
N TRP A 490 -16.27 -3.91 1.19
CA TRP A 490 -16.07 -5.26 1.68
C TRP A 490 -17.35 -5.93 2.17
N ASN A 491 -18.12 -5.25 3.02
CA ASN A 491 -19.35 -5.80 3.58
C ASN A 491 -20.46 -5.96 2.53
N ILE A 492 -20.61 -4.97 1.64
CA ILE A 492 -21.60 -5.04 0.56
C ILE A 492 -21.21 -6.10 -0.46
N ALA A 493 -19.93 -6.17 -0.86
CA ALA A 493 -19.42 -7.18 -1.77
C ALA A 493 -19.59 -8.59 -1.21
N SER A 494 -19.26 -8.81 0.07
CA SER A 494 -19.46 -10.11 0.75
C SER A 494 -20.93 -10.54 0.73
N THR A 495 -21.84 -9.61 0.97
CA THR A 495 -23.29 -9.90 0.93
C THR A 495 -23.77 -10.18 -0.50
N ILE A 496 -23.32 -9.40 -1.48
CA ILE A 496 -23.60 -9.64 -2.91
C ILE A 496 -23.08 -11.02 -3.32
N PHE A 497 -21.85 -11.38 -2.90
CA PHE A 497 -21.26 -12.66 -3.24
C PHE A 497 -22.06 -13.80 -2.62
N THR A 498 -22.43 -13.69 -1.34
CA THR A 498 -23.28 -14.67 -0.64
C THR A 498 -24.63 -14.85 -1.33
N HIS A 499 -25.29 -13.74 -1.74
CA HIS A 499 -26.58 -13.77 -2.45
C HIS A 499 -26.50 -14.54 -3.78
N HIS A 500 -25.37 -14.45 -4.47
CA HIS A 500 -25.12 -15.12 -5.76
C HIS A 500 -24.36 -16.45 -5.64
N PHE A 501 -23.97 -16.85 -4.43
CA PHE A 501 -23.05 -17.97 -4.23
C PHE A 501 -23.65 -19.29 -4.69
N GLY A 502 -24.92 -19.52 -4.35
CA GLY A 502 -25.65 -20.76 -4.62
C GLY A 502 -25.42 -21.85 -3.55
N ASP A 503 -25.94 -23.05 -3.80
CA ASP A 503 -25.76 -24.22 -2.93
C ASP A 503 -24.74 -25.19 -3.56
N SER A 504 -23.60 -25.37 -2.92
CA SER A 504 -22.52 -26.26 -3.38
C SER A 504 -22.82 -27.74 -3.16
N HIS A 505 -23.80 -28.08 -2.32
CA HIS A 505 -24.23 -29.46 -2.09
C HIS A 505 -25.21 -29.94 -3.18
N ASP A 506 -25.83 -28.99 -3.88
CA ASP A 506 -26.73 -29.28 -5.00
C ASP A 506 -25.99 -29.11 -6.33
N ALA A 507 -25.55 -30.23 -6.92
CA ALA A 507 -24.88 -30.24 -8.21
C ALA A 507 -25.75 -29.71 -9.36
N SER A 508 -27.06 -29.53 -9.19
CA SER A 508 -27.95 -28.92 -10.17
C SER A 508 -28.01 -27.38 -10.07
N ASN A 509 -27.57 -26.82 -8.94
CA ASN A 509 -27.43 -25.40 -8.71
C ASN A 509 -26.28 -24.83 -9.55
N SER A 510 -26.50 -23.68 -10.17
CA SER A 510 -25.49 -22.97 -10.97
C SER A 510 -25.24 -21.57 -10.40
N GLY A 511 -24.83 -21.52 -9.13
CA GLY A 511 -24.37 -20.30 -8.47
C GLY A 511 -22.89 -20.00 -8.71
N ALA A 512 -22.40 -18.89 -8.14
CA ALA A 512 -21.02 -18.47 -8.29
C ALA A 512 -19.99 -19.52 -7.81
N TRP A 513 -20.33 -20.39 -6.86
CA TRP A 513 -19.45 -21.48 -6.42
C TRP A 513 -18.96 -22.34 -7.60
N GLN A 514 -19.85 -22.68 -8.53
CA GLN A 514 -19.55 -23.51 -9.70
C GLN A 514 -18.66 -22.78 -10.72
N TYR A 515 -18.77 -21.45 -10.76
CA TYR A 515 -17.99 -20.59 -11.63
C TYR A 515 -16.53 -20.54 -11.12
N LEU A 516 -16.35 -20.49 -9.81
CA LEU A 516 -15.04 -20.55 -9.16
C LEU A 516 -14.34 -21.89 -9.35
N GLU A 517 -15.06 -23.00 -9.12
CA GLU A 517 -14.52 -24.36 -9.34
C GLU A 517 -14.06 -24.53 -10.79
N ALA A 518 -14.84 -24.03 -11.75
CA ALA A 518 -14.48 -24.08 -13.16
C ALA A 518 -13.25 -23.21 -13.50
N LEU A 519 -13.02 -22.13 -12.74
CA LEU A 519 -11.82 -21.30 -12.86
C LEU A 519 -10.61 -21.89 -12.12
N GLY A 520 -10.79 -22.98 -11.37
CA GLY A 520 -9.75 -23.65 -10.58
C GLY A 520 -9.54 -23.05 -9.19
N PHE A 521 -10.52 -22.29 -8.67
CA PHE A 521 -10.47 -21.74 -7.32
C PHE A 521 -11.42 -22.52 -6.40
N PRO A 522 -10.93 -23.07 -5.26
CA PRO A 522 -11.77 -23.80 -4.32
C PRO A 522 -12.86 -22.92 -3.73
N SER A 523 -14.12 -23.26 -3.97
CA SER A 523 -15.26 -22.41 -3.64
C SER A 523 -15.40 -22.14 -2.14
N GLU A 524 -14.99 -23.09 -1.28
CA GLU A 524 -14.98 -22.94 0.18
C GLU A 524 -14.04 -21.83 0.69
N LYS A 525 -13.10 -21.37 -0.14
CA LYS A 525 -12.16 -20.29 0.19
C LYS A 525 -12.62 -18.91 -0.31
N ALA A 526 -13.78 -18.82 -0.95
CA ALA A 526 -14.18 -17.62 -1.69
C ALA A 526 -14.66 -16.48 -0.79
N ILE A 527 -15.43 -16.80 0.25
CA ILE A 527 -16.00 -15.84 1.19
C ILE A 527 -15.24 -15.96 2.51
N GLN A 528 -14.07 -15.32 2.58
CA GLN A 528 -13.24 -15.30 3.78
C GLN A 528 -13.23 -13.90 4.40
N LYS A 529 -13.72 -13.77 5.64
CA LYS A 529 -13.71 -12.49 6.39
C LYS A 529 -12.31 -11.96 6.69
N LYS A 530 -11.26 -12.76 6.49
CA LYS A 530 -9.86 -12.39 6.73
C LYS A 530 -9.13 -11.87 5.49
N ASP A 531 -9.69 -12.06 4.29
CA ASP A 531 -9.05 -11.65 3.04
C ASP A 531 -10.09 -11.14 2.03
N PHE A 532 -10.56 -9.92 2.27
CA PHE A 532 -11.52 -9.25 1.39
C PHE A 532 -10.94 -8.96 0.00
N SER A 533 -9.63 -8.75 -0.09
CA SER A 533 -8.93 -8.52 -1.36
C SER A 533 -9.02 -9.75 -2.26
N LEU A 534 -8.76 -10.94 -1.73
CA LEU A 534 -8.92 -12.21 -2.45
C LEU A 534 -10.37 -12.43 -2.88
N MET A 535 -11.33 -12.16 -1.99
CA MET A 535 -12.76 -12.28 -2.28
C MET A 535 -13.19 -11.41 -3.47
N ILE A 536 -12.86 -10.12 -3.45
CA ILE A 536 -13.21 -9.19 -4.53
C ILE A 536 -12.48 -9.57 -5.83
N ASN A 537 -11.23 -10.03 -5.73
CA ASN A 537 -10.48 -10.55 -6.88
C ASN A 537 -11.20 -11.75 -7.53
N GLN A 538 -11.78 -12.65 -6.74
CA GLN A 538 -12.58 -13.77 -7.28
C GLN A 538 -13.87 -13.29 -7.95
N MET A 539 -14.57 -12.31 -7.36
CA MET A 539 -15.77 -11.71 -8.01
C MET A 539 -15.41 -11.07 -9.36
N GLU A 540 -14.27 -10.38 -9.44
CA GLU A 540 -13.76 -9.83 -10.70
C GLU A 540 -13.44 -10.91 -11.73
N LYS A 541 -12.80 -12.02 -11.31
CA LYS A 541 -12.52 -13.15 -12.20
C LYS A 541 -13.80 -13.80 -12.74
N VAL A 542 -14.81 -13.97 -11.89
CA VAL A 542 -16.12 -14.51 -12.29
C VAL A 542 -16.80 -13.57 -13.29
N LEU A 543 -16.76 -12.24 -13.05
CA LEU A 543 -17.26 -11.24 -13.99
C LEU A 543 -16.54 -11.33 -15.34
N GLU A 544 -15.20 -11.28 -15.34
CA GLU A 544 -14.40 -11.30 -16.57
C GLU A 544 -14.60 -12.60 -17.38
N ALA A 545 -14.66 -13.76 -16.71
CA ALA A 545 -14.92 -15.04 -17.36
C ALA A 545 -16.33 -15.12 -17.97
N THR A 546 -17.33 -14.55 -17.29
CA THR A 546 -18.70 -14.49 -17.82
C THR A 546 -18.80 -13.56 -19.02
N LEU A 547 -18.17 -12.38 -18.95
CA LEU A 547 -18.06 -11.45 -20.09
C LEU A 547 -17.31 -12.07 -21.26
N TYR A 548 -16.27 -12.87 -20.98
CA TYR A 548 -15.55 -13.63 -22.01
C TYR A 548 -16.51 -14.59 -22.73
N TYR A 549 -17.34 -15.34 -22.00
CA TYR A 549 -18.35 -16.20 -22.62
C TYR A 549 -19.36 -15.41 -23.46
N CYS A 550 -19.87 -14.29 -22.94
CA CYS A 550 -20.76 -13.39 -23.69
C CYS A 550 -20.13 -12.88 -24.99
N LEU A 551 -18.85 -12.51 -24.96
CA LEU A 551 -18.10 -12.06 -26.14
C LEU A 551 -17.93 -13.18 -27.15
N ARG A 552 -17.59 -14.40 -26.71
CA ARG A 552 -17.45 -15.57 -27.59
C ARG A 552 -18.75 -15.86 -28.34
N VAL A 553 -19.88 -15.79 -27.64
CA VAL A 553 -21.23 -15.97 -28.21
C VAL A 553 -21.62 -14.82 -29.15
N THR A 554 -21.18 -13.60 -28.88
CA THR A 554 -21.38 -12.44 -29.76
C THR A 554 -20.55 -12.55 -31.04
N MET A 555 -19.32 -13.06 -30.92
CA MET A 555 -18.42 -13.32 -32.04
C MET A 555 -18.77 -14.59 -32.82
N LYS A 556 -19.69 -15.43 -32.29
CA LYS A 556 -20.12 -16.71 -32.85
C LYS A 556 -18.99 -17.74 -32.96
N ASN A 557 -18.08 -17.72 -31.99
CA ASN A 557 -16.94 -18.62 -31.92
C ASN A 557 -16.88 -19.41 -30.62
N GLU A 558 -17.98 -19.57 -29.88
CA GLU A 558 -18.03 -20.20 -28.56
C GLU A 558 -17.58 -21.68 -28.54
N ASN A 559 -17.63 -22.37 -29.67
CA ASN A 559 -17.21 -23.77 -29.80
C ASN A 559 -15.79 -23.93 -30.39
N GLU A 560 -15.13 -22.82 -30.75
CA GLU A 560 -13.79 -22.84 -31.34
C GLU A 560 -12.70 -22.96 -30.26
N VAL A 561 -11.60 -23.64 -30.58
CA VAL A 561 -10.38 -23.60 -29.75
C VAL A 561 -9.56 -22.40 -30.22
N LEU A 562 -9.51 -21.35 -29.41
CA LEU A 562 -8.73 -20.15 -29.73
C LEU A 562 -7.27 -20.33 -29.33
N SER A 563 -6.36 -19.80 -30.15
CA SER A 563 -4.94 -19.64 -29.80
C SER A 563 -4.76 -18.59 -28.70
N GLU A 564 -3.61 -18.61 -28.02
CA GLU A 564 -3.26 -17.56 -27.06
C GLU A 564 -2.97 -16.21 -27.75
N GLU A 565 -2.68 -16.23 -29.06
CA GLU A 565 -2.52 -15.01 -29.85
C GLU A 565 -3.86 -14.30 -30.10
N ARG A 566 -3.88 -13.01 -29.80
CA ARG A 566 -5.05 -12.13 -29.99
C ARG A 566 -5.16 -11.69 -31.44
N VAL A 567 -6.38 -11.73 -31.98
CA VAL A 567 -6.63 -11.32 -33.37
C VAL A 567 -6.73 -9.80 -33.48
N THR A 568 -6.10 -9.21 -34.48
CA THR A 568 -6.29 -7.78 -34.79
C THR A 568 -7.62 -7.58 -35.52
N LEU A 569 -8.51 -6.76 -34.94
CA LEU A 569 -9.81 -6.43 -35.51
C LEU A 569 -9.87 -4.98 -35.99
N PRO A 570 -10.55 -4.69 -37.11
CA PRO A 570 -10.93 -3.32 -37.47
C PRO A 570 -11.63 -2.62 -36.30
N THR A 571 -11.24 -1.39 -35.97
CA THR A 571 -11.81 -0.64 -34.83
C THR A 571 -13.34 -0.50 -34.90
N THR A 572 -13.91 -0.41 -36.10
CA THR A 572 -15.37 -0.42 -36.30
C THR A 572 -16.01 -1.73 -35.85
N ARG A 573 -15.38 -2.88 -36.17
CA ARG A 573 -15.83 -4.20 -35.72
C ARG A 573 -15.64 -4.38 -34.22
N TRP A 574 -14.52 -3.91 -33.65
CA TRP A 574 -14.31 -3.84 -32.21
C TRP A 574 -15.47 -3.13 -31.50
N ASN A 575 -15.79 -1.91 -31.92
CA ASN A 575 -16.86 -1.11 -31.34
C ASN A 575 -18.23 -1.80 -31.50
N SER A 576 -18.47 -2.42 -32.65
CA SER A 576 -19.70 -3.19 -32.91
C SER A 576 -19.85 -4.39 -31.96
N ILE A 577 -18.79 -5.18 -31.75
CA ILE A 577 -18.82 -6.34 -30.85
C ILE A 577 -19.11 -5.91 -29.40
N VAL A 578 -18.44 -4.86 -28.92
CA VAL A 578 -18.65 -4.37 -27.55
C VAL A 578 -20.09 -3.88 -27.36
N ASN A 579 -20.63 -3.11 -28.29
CA ASN A 579 -22.01 -2.65 -28.23
C ASN A 579 -23.02 -3.79 -28.33
N GLU A 580 -22.81 -4.76 -29.23
CA GLU A 580 -23.70 -5.93 -29.38
C GLU A 580 -23.72 -6.79 -28.12
N CYS A 581 -22.54 -7.03 -27.53
CA CYS A 581 -22.42 -7.77 -26.27
C CYS A 581 -23.11 -7.02 -25.11
N TYR A 582 -22.97 -5.70 -25.04
CA TYR A 582 -23.66 -4.87 -24.06
C TYR A 582 -25.18 -4.97 -24.21
N GLU A 583 -25.71 -4.73 -25.41
CA GLU A 583 -27.15 -4.74 -25.67
C GLU A 583 -27.78 -6.11 -25.37
N ARG A 584 -27.09 -7.19 -25.73
CA ARG A 584 -27.60 -8.56 -25.60
C ARG A 584 -27.57 -9.09 -24.16
N PHE A 585 -26.59 -8.70 -23.35
CA PHE A 585 -26.36 -9.34 -22.04
C PHE A 585 -26.28 -8.35 -20.86
N CYS A 586 -25.81 -7.12 -21.07
CA CYS A 586 -25.52 -6.17 -19.98
C CYS A 586 -26.53 -5.03 -19.88
N SER A 587 -27.40 -4.84 -20.87
CA SER A 587 -28.39 -3.76 -20.88
C SER A 587 -29.52 -4.00 -19.87
N PRO A 588 -30.16 -2.93 -19.37
CA PRO A 588 -31.39 -3.06 -18.58
C PRO A 588 -32.50 -3.82 -19.31
N GLN A 589 -32.59 -3.68 -20.63
CA GLN A 589 -33.58 -4.37 -21.45
C GLN A 589 -33.31 -5.88 -21.52
N ALA A 590 -32.05 -6.29 -21.69
CA ALA A 590 -31.66 -7.71 -21.67
C ALA A 590 -32.05 -8.38 -20.34
N ARG A 591 -31.77 -7.73 -19.20
CA ARG A 591 -32.18 -8.22 -17.88
C ARG A 591 -33.69 -8.34 -17.74
N ARG A 592 -34.46 -7.38 -18.27
CA ARG A 592 -35.94 -7.42 -18.22
C ARG A 592 -36.49 -8.60 -19.01
N VAL A 593 -36.04 -8.76 -20.27
CA VAL A 593 -36.46 -9.88 -21.13
C VAL A 593 -36.08 -11.22 -20.50
N ALA A 594 -34.87 -11.35 -19.96
CA ALA A 594 -34.45 -12.57 -19.26
C ALA A 594 -35.28 -12.86 -18.01
N ALA A 595 -35.70 -11.82 -17.27
CA ALA A 595 -36.55 -11.98 -16.10
C ALA A 595 -37.99 -12.39 -16.47
N GLU A 596 -38.50 -12.04 -17.64
CA GLU A 596 -39.83 -12.45 -18.11
C GLU A 596 -39.84 -13.85 -18.75
N ALA A 597 -38.67 -14.35 -19.17
CA ALA A 597 -38.53 -15.68 -19.75
C ALA A 597 -38.65 -16.80 -18.71
N ASP A 598 -39.18 -17.97 -19.13
CA ASP A 598 -39.26 -19.20 -18.33
C ASP A 598 -37.90 -19.90 -18.11
N CYS A 599 -36.79 -19.15 -18.22
CA CYS A 599 -35.44 -19.65 -18.00
C CYS A 599 -34.75 -18.91 -16.85
N PRO A 600 -34.88 -19.41 -15.60
CA PRO A 600 -34.26 -18.81 -14.42
C PRO A 600 -32.74 -18.64 -14.55
N LYS A 601 -32.06 -19.53 -15.30
CA LYS A 601 -30.60 -19.51 -15.48
C LYS A 601 -30.10 -18.22 -16.12
N LEU A 602 -30.70 -17.80 -17.25
CA LEU A 602 -30.29 -16.59 -17.94
C LEU A 602 -30.53 -15.37 -17.04
N SER A 603 -31.71 -15.28 -16.43
CA SER A 603 -32.03 -14.21 -15.47
C SER A 603 -31.00 -14.14 -14.35
N ASN A 604 -30.65 -15.27 -13.74
CA ASN A 604 -29.69 -15.35 -12.63
C ASN A 604 -28.30 -14.89 -13.08
N THR A 605 -27.80 -15.37 -14.22
CA THR A 605 -26.50 -14.97 -14.78
C THR A 605 -26.43 -13.47 -15.05
N LEU A 606 -27.46 -12.89 -15.66
CA LEU A 606 -27.44 -11.45 -15.99
C LEU A 606 -27.57 -10.55 -14.76
N ILE A 607 -28.26 -10.99 -13.70
CA ILE A 607 -28.31 -10.27 -12.42
C ILE A 607 -26.95 -10.38 -11.71
N GLN A 608 -26.33 -11.56 -11.66
CA GLN A 608 -24.98 -11.73 -11.11
C GLN A 608 -23.98 -10.83 -11.82
N LEU A 609 -24.02 -10.78 -13.16
CA LEU A 609 -23.17 -9.91 -13.98
C LEU A 609 -23.34 -8.44 -13.59
N HIS A 610 -24.58 -7.99 -13.39
CA HIS A 610 -24.89 -6.62 -12.98
C HIS A 610 -24.36 -6.30 -11.57
N ASP A 611 -24.58 -7.19 -10.62
CA ASP A 611 -24.21 -6.95 -9.23
C ASP A 611 -22.68 -7.03 -9.04
N PHE A 612 -22.01 -8.01 -9.67
CA PHE A 612 -20.55 -8.14 -9.63
C PHE A 612 -19.87 -6.98 -10.37
N SER A 613 -20.44 -6.51 -11.49
CA SER A 613 -19.97 -5.31 -12.19
C SER A 613 -19.95 -4.08 -11.27
N SER A 614 -20.93 -3.93 -10.37
CA SER A 614 -20.96 -2.81 -9.41
C SER A 614 -19.82 -2.88 -8.38
N VAL A 615 -19.44 -4.08 -7.93
CA VAL A 615 -18.32 -4.29 -7.00
C VAL A 615 -16.98 -4.04 -7.69
N VAL A 616 -16.82 -4.56 -8.91
CA VAL A 616 -15.62 -4.31 -9.72
C VAL A 616 -15.48 -2.83 -10.05
N GLU A 617 -16.59 -2.14 -10.34
CA GLU A 617 -16.56 -0.70 -10.57
C GLU A 617 -16.17 0.07 -9.32
N ALA A 618 -16.71 -0.27 -8.13
CA ALA A 618 -16.28 0.38 -6.88
C ALA A 618 -14.76 0.25 -6.67
N LYS A 619 -14.22 -0.95 -6.82
CA LYS A 619 -12.76 -1.19 -6.72
C LYS A 619 -11.98 -0.36 -7.74
N ARG A 620 -12.41 -0.34 -9.01
CA ARG A 620 -11.72 0.39 -10.09
C ARG A 620 -11.83 1.90 -9.95
N SER A 621 -12.98 2.43 -9.55
CA SER A 621 -13.18 3.85 -9.28
C SER A 621 -12.38 4.30 -8.06
N MET A 622 -12.32 3.48 -7.00
CA MET A 622 -11.48 3.73 -5.83
C MET A 622 -10.01 3.80 -6.22
N LYS A 623 -9.50 2.79 -6.94
CA LYS A 623 -8.11 2.77 -7.44
C LYS A 623 -7.78 3.98 -8.32
N ALA A 624 -8.72 4.41 -9.17
CA ALA A 624 -8.56 5.56 -10.05
C ALA A 624 -8.67 6.92 -9.33
N GLY A 625 -9.15 6.93 -8.09
CA GLY A 625 -9.49 8.16 -7.36
C GLY A 625 -10.71 8.89 -7.93
N ASP A 626 -11.58 8.20 -8.69
CA ASP A 626 -12.78 8.81 -9.29
C ASP A 626 -13.96 8.70 -8.32
N ILE A 627 -14.13 9.73 -7.50
CA ILE A 627 -15.20 9.78 -6.51
C ILE A 627 -16.57 9.95 -7.16
N GLY A 628 -16.65 10.55 -8.35
CA GLY A 628 -17.88 10.68 -9.10
C GLY A 628 -18.48 9.33 -9.49
N ARG A 629 -17.63 8.44 -10.04
CA ARG A 629 -18.04 7.06 -10.37
C ARG A 629 -18.34 6.24 -9.11
N LEU A 630 -17.53 6.36 -8.06
CA LEU A 630 -17.79 5.67 -6.79
C LEU A 630 -19.14 6.07 -6.18
N MET A 631 -19.48 7.37 -6.22
CA MET A 631 -20.75 7.88 -5.69
C MET A 631 -21.97 7.35 -6.48
N ASN A 632 -21.83 7.12 -7.78
CA ASN A 632 -22.87 6.45 -8.58
C ASN A 632 -23.09 5.00 -8.13
N VAL A 633 -22.00 4.28 -7.81
CA VAL A 633 -22.09 2.92 -7.25
C VAL A 633 -22.74 2.95 -5.86
N TRP A 634 -22.35 3.88 -4.98
CA TRP A 634 -22.94 3.99 -3.64
C TRP A 634 -24.44 4.29 -3.69
N LYS A 635 -24.90 5.18 -4.57
CA LYS A 635 -26.33 5.43 -4.81
C LYS A 635 -27.07 4.16 -5.22
N LYS A 636 -26.48 3.35 -6.10
CA LYS A 636 -27.03 2.05 -6.50
C LYS A 636 -27.11 1.10 -5.30
N TRP A 637 -26.05 1.04 -4.49
CA TRP A 637 -25.99 0.21 -3.29
C TRP A 637 -26.96 0.66 -2.18
N CYS A 638 -27.31 1.94 -2.08
CA CYS A 638 -28.37 2.41 -1.18
C CYS A 638 -29.71 1.69 -1.42
N LEU A 639 -30.02 1.39 -2.69
CA LEU A 639 -31.21 0.64 -3.07
C LEU A 639 -30.98 -0.86 -2.90
N MET A 640 -29.87 -1.41 -3.41
CA MET A 640 -29.58 -2.86 -3.32
C MET A 640 -29.53 -3.37 -1.87
N SER A 641 -28.95 -2.60 -0.95
CA SER A 641 -28.85 -2.95 0.47
C SER A 641 -30.21 -3.06 1.18
N GLN A 642 -31.28 -2.46 0.65
CA GLN A 642 -32.64 -2.72 1.14
C GLN A 642 -33.13 -4.12 0.73
N GLY A 643 -32.69 -4.57 -0.45
CA GLY A 643 -33.06 -5.85 -1.06
C GLY A 643 -32.33 -7.03 -0.42
N LEU A 644 -31.02 -6.89 -0.23
CA LEU A 644 -30.10 -7.88 0.33
C LEU A 644 -30.39 -8.21 1.79
N THR A 645 -30.31 -9.49 2.15
CA THR A 645 -30.40 -9.97 3.54
C THR A 645 -29.02 -9.85 4.21
N GLY A 646 -28.98 -9.46 5.50
CA GLY A 646 -27.74 -9.37 6.27
C GLY A 646 -27.09 -7.98 6.34
N LEU A 647 -27.55 -7.00 5.56
CA LEU A 647 -27.06 -5.60 5.61
C LEU A 647 -27.97 -4.68 6.45
N THR A 648 -28.39 -5.14 7.63
CA THR A 648 -29.34 -4.39 8.48
C THR A 648 -28.84 -2.99 8.78
N ASN A 649 -27.59 -2.82 9.23
CA ASN A 649 -27.07 -1.49 9.57
C ASN A 649 -26.74 -0.65 8.32
N TYR A 650 -26.01 -1.22 7.34
CA TYR A 650 -25.65 -0.53 6.10
C TYR A 650 -26.86 -0.06 5.28
N SER A 651 -28.00 -0.78 5.33
CA SER A 651 -29.25 -0.35 4.69
C SER A 651 -29.81 0.98 5.24
N SER A 652 -29.31 1.50 6.35
CA SER A 652 -29.68 2.82 6.88
C SER A 652 -28.53 3.83 6.85
N TYR A 653 -27.31 3.40 7.16
CA TYR A 653 -26.15 4.27 7.26
C TYR A 653 -25.58 4.68 5.90
N LEU A 654 -25.56 3.79 4.90
CA LEU A 654 -25.08 4.15 3.57
C LEU A 654 -26.00 5.18 2.89
N PRO A 655 -27.34 4.99 2.84
CA PRO A 655 -28.25 6.03 2.35
C PRO A 655 -28.10 7.37 3.06
N ARG A 656 -27.90 7.35 4.39
CA ARG A 656 -27.64 8.56 5.18
C ARG A 656 -26.39 9.29 4.68
N MET A 657 -25.28 8.56 4.53
CA MET A 657 -24.01 9.13 4.07
C MET A 657 -24.14 9.70 2.66
N VAL A 658 -24.76 8.97 1.74
CA VAL A 658 -24.98 9.43 0.36
C VAL A 658 -25.83 10.69 0.32
N LEU A 659 -26.89 10.80 1.14
CA LEU A 659 -27.70 12.02 1.21
C LEU A 659 -26.90 13.21 1.77
N LEU A 660 -26.07 13.00 2.80
CA LEU A 660 -25.17 14.04 3.32
C LEU A 660 -24.26 14.57 2.22
N LEU A 661 -23.57 13.66 1.53
CA LEU A 661 -22.55 14.00 0.54
C LEU A 661 -23.11 14.51 -0.79
N THR A 662 -24.42 14.39 -1.06
CA THR A 662 -24.97 14.74 -2.38
C THR A 662 -26.20 15.65 -2.37
N LYS A 663 -26.86 15.84 -1.23
CA LYS A 663 -28.12 16.60 -1.15
C LYS A 663 -28.17 17.58 0.00
N ILE A 664 -27.61 17.24 1.16
CA ILE A 664 -27.85 17.98 2.40
C ILE A 664 -26.75 19.01 2.67
N LEU A 665 -25.48 18.61 2.61
CA LEU A 665 -24.39 19.50 2.98
C LEU A 665 -24.21 20.64 1.97
N PRO A 666 -23.59 21.77 2.35
CA PRO A 666 -23.24 22.83 1.39
C PRO A 666 -22.31 22.31 0.27
N PRO A 667 -22.39 22.82 -0.97
CA PRO A 667 -21.59 22.34 -2.10
C PRO A 667 -20.08 22.22 -1.84
N ALA A 668 -19.47 23.21 -1.16
CA ALA A 668 -18.05 23.15 -0.83
C ALA A 668 -17.71 22.00 0.13
N LEU A 669 -18.56 21.79 1.15
CA LEU A 669 -18.38 20.71 2.13
C LEU A 669 -18.67 19.33 1.53
N GLN A 670 -19.66 19.22 0.63
CA GLN A 670 -19.88 18.01 -0.16
C GLN A 670 -18.62 17.64 -0.95
N LYS A 671 -18.06 18.61 -1.69
CA LYS A 671 -16.85 18.38 -2.49
C LYS A 671 -15.67 18.01 -1.61
N TYR A 672 -15.44 18.73 -0.51
CA TYR A 672 -14.37 18.42 0.44
C TYR A 672 -14.48 16.98 0.97
N LEU A 673 -15.62 16.61 1.56
CA LEU A 673 -15.77 15.29 2.19
C LEU A 673 -15.73 14.15 1.16
N CYS A 674 -16.29 14.35 -0.04
CA CYS A 674 -16.16 13.39 -1.15
C CYS A 674 -14.69 13.19 -1.53
N HIS A 675 -13.94 14.28 -1.75
CA HIS A 675 -12.53 14.21 -2.13
C HIS A 675 -11.62 13.70 -1.00
N ASN A 676 -12.14 13.69 0.22
CA ASN A 676 -11.46 13.23 1.41
C ASN A 676 -11.75 11.74 1.75
N LEU A 677 -12.58 11.03 0.96
CA LEU A 677 -12.83 9.59 1.18
C LEU A 677 -11.63 8.71 0.78
N LEU A 678 -10.86 9.15 -0.22
CA LEU A 678 -9.72 8.41 -0.78
C LEU A 678 -8.48 9.31 -0.78
N MET A 679 -7.31 8.69 -0.81
CA MET A 679 -6.03 9.39 -0.95
C MET A 679 -5.04 8.54 -1.75
N SER A 680 -3.98 9.15 -2.29
CA SER A 680 -2.88 8.44 -2.97
C SER A 680 -1.61 8.47 -2.12
N PRO A 681 -1.34 7.46 -1.26
CA PRO A 681 -0.19 7.46 -0.35
C PRO A 681 1.15 7.62 -1.08
N SER A 682 1.24 7.09 -2.30
CA SER A 682 2.47 7.15 -3.12
C SER A 682 2.59 8.42 -3.98
N GLY A 683 1.55 9.23 -4.06
CA GLY A 683 1.51 10.39 -4.97
C GLY A 683 1.28 10.04 -6.45
N ARG A 684 1.01 8.77 -6.76
CA ARG A 684 0.90 8.26 -8.14
C ARG A 684 -0.55 8.23 -8.63
N PRO A 685 -0.81 8.53 -9.91
CA PRO A 685 -2.13 8.33 -10.50
C PRO A 685 -2.50 6.84 -10.51
N ASN A 686 -3.79 6.52 -10.38
CA ASN A 686 -4.32 5.15 -10.30
C ASN A 686 -3.77 4.30 -9.13
N HIS A 687 -3.30 4.94 -8.05
CA HIS A 687 -2.78 4.30 -6.83
C HIS A 687 -3.48 4.86 -5.57
N PHE A 688 -4.79 5.11 -5.70
CA PHE A 688 -5.62 5.59 -4.60
C PHE A 688 -6.09 4.43 -3.74
N VAL A 689 -6.19 4.67 -2.43
CA VAL A 689 -6.75 3.75 -1.44
C VAL A 689 -7.77 4.50 -0.58
N ALA A 690 -8.69 3.76 0.03
CA ALA A 690 -9.51 4.34 1.09
C ALA A 690 -8.67 4.61 2.34
N LYS A 691 -9.10 5.59 3.12
CA LYS A 691 -8.41 5.96 4.36
C LYS A 691 -8.41 4.85 5.41
N ASP A 692 -9.55 4.19 5.59
CA ASP A 692 -9.70 3.07 6.51
C ASP A 692 -8.83 1.88 6.09
N GLU A 693 -8.73 1.59 4.79
CA GLU A 693 -7.81 0.57 4.29
C GLU A 693 -6.33 0.92 4.55
N TRP A 694 -5.96 2.19 4.42
CA TRP A 694 -4.59 2.61 4.73
C TRP A 694 -4.28 2.49 6.22
N LEU A 695 -5.25 2.79 7.11
CA LEU A 695 -5.11 2.56 8.55
C LEU A 695 -4.92 1.08 8.86
N GLU A 696 -5.68 0.20 8.22
CA GLU A 696 -5.57 -1.24 8.40
C GLU A 696 -4.19 -1.78 8.02
N LEU A 697 -3.58 -1.21 6.99
CA LEU A 697 -2.19 -1.50 6.64
C LEU A 697 -1.25 -1.06 7.78
N GLN A 698 -1.44 0.11 8.38
CA GLN A 698 -0.63 0.54 9.54
C GLN A 698 -0.84 -0.39 10.74
N ASN A 699 -2.09 -0.81 11.00
CA ASN A 699 -2.43 -1.80 12.02
C ASN A 699 -1.64 -3.09 11.80
N TYR A 700 -1.57 -3.59 10.57
CA TYR A 700 -0.78 -4.77 10.24
C TYR A 700 0.71 -4.61 10.61
N TRP A 701 1.34 -3.49 10.24
CA TRP A 701 2.77 -3.26 10.54
C TRP A 701 3.05 -3.27 12.04
N ILE A 702 2.21 -2.63 12.85
CA ILE A 702 2.41 -2.57 14.30
C ILE A 702 2.05 -3.91 14.99
N LYS A 703 0.96 -4.58 14.55
CA LYS A 703 0.46 -5.84 15.14
C LYS A 703 1.38 -7.02 14.83
N PHE A 704 1.90 -7.11 13.61
CA PHE A 704 2.65 -8.29 13.16
C PHE A 704 4.14 -8.04 13.06
N LEU A 705 4.57 -6.99 12.35
CA LEU A 705 6.00 -6.84 12.09
C LEU A 705 6.76 -6.37 13.33
N PHE A 706 6.27 -5.32 14.00
CA PHE A 706 6.98 -4.74 15.14
C PHE A 706 6.65 -5.37 16.50
N ASN A 707 5.64 -6.25 16.55
CA ASN A 707 5.31 -7.01 17.75
C ASN A 707 6.08 -8.35 17.83
N GLN A 708 6.40 -9.00 16.70
CA GLN A 708 6.96 -10.36 16.66
C GLN A 708 8.49 -10.45 16.81
N THR A 709 9.10 -9.77 17.79
CA THR A 709 10.57 -9.77 17.99
C THR A 709 11.10 -10.66 19.13
N GLY A 710 10.31 -11.63 19.62
CA GLY A 710 10.73 -12.60 20.65
C GLY A 710 9.88 -12.57 21.94
N ASN A 711 10.49 -12.89 23.08
CA ASN A 711 9.82 -13.15 24.36
C ASN A 711 9.07 -11.93 24.93
N GLY A 712 7.78 -11.87 24.62
CA GLY A 712 6.79 -11.00 25.25
C GLY A 712 6.55 -9.67 24.54
N THR A 713 5.28 -9.34 24.35
CA THR A 713 4.84 -8.03 23.83
C THR A 713 4.96 -6.98 24.93
N LYS A 714 5.48 -5.79 24.60
CA LYS A 714 5.48 -4.63 25.51
C LYS A 714 4.61 -3.53 24.92
N ILE A 715 3.36 -3.47 25.35
CA ILE A 715 2.38 -2.51 24.82
C ILE A 715 2.85 -1.07 24.95
N GLU A 716 3.47 -0.69 26.09
CA GLU A 716 4.01 0.67 26.26
C GLU A 716 5.05 1.04 25.21
N ARG A 717 5.86 0.09 24.73
CA ARG A 717 6.81 0.35 23.64
C ARG A 717 6.09 0.59 22.32
N LEU A 718 5.05 -0.19 22.02
CA LEU A 718 4.23 0.02 20.82
C LEU A 718 3.57 1.41 20.88
N ARG A 719 3.00 1.75 22.04
CA ARG A 719 2.26 3.00 22.28
C ARG A 719 3.14 4.25 22.31
N GLU A 720 4.23 4.24 23.06
CA GLU A 720 5.05 5.44 23.30
C GLU A 720 6.12 5.67 22.24
N ILE A 721 6.50 4.63 21.50
CA ILE A 721 7.66 4.67 20.61
C ILE A 721 7.27 4.34 19.18
N PHE A 722 6.57 3.23 18.92
CA PHE A 722 6.35 2.80 17.53
C PHE A 722 5.17 3.48 16.86
N SER A 723 4.06 3.71 17.56
CA SER A 723 2.86 4.26 16.93
C SER A 723 3.13 5.61 16.27
N LEU A 724 3.90 6.49 16.93
CA LEU A 724 4.26 7.80 16.36
C LEU A 724 5.36 7.72 15.28
N ASN A 725 6.15 6.64 15.25
CA ASN A 725 7.29 6.47 14.35
C ASN A 725 7.05 5.42 13.25
N ILE A 726 5.85 4.88 13.10
CA ILE A 726 5.60 3.72 12.22
C ILE A 726 6.02 3.99 10.77
N THR A 727 5.73 5.18 10.26
CA THR A 727 6.11 5.62 8.90
C THR A 727 7.63 5.69 8.75
N LEU A 728 8.34 6.24 9.76
CA LEU A 728 9.79 6.25 9.76
C LEU A 728 10.37 4.83 9.79
N LEU A 729 9.82 3.95 10.63
CA LEU A 729 10.28 2.58 10.75
C LEU A 729 10.09 1.81 9.43
N GLN A 730 8.95 2.01 8.74
CA GLN A 730 8.71 1.46 7.39
C GLN A 730 9.74 1.98 6.39
N ARG A 731 10.03 3.29 6.39
CA ARG A 731 11.07 3.89 5.54
C ARG A 731 12.43 3.25 5.76
N MET A 732 12.81 3.11 7.03
CA MET A 732 14.09 2.53 7.45
C MET A 732 14.18 1.04 7.11
N PHE A 733 13.07 0.32 7.18
CA PHE A 733 12.98 -1.07 6.74
C PHE A 733 13.24 -1.20 5.23
N GLN A 734 12.68 -0.29 4.43
CA GLN A 734 12.84 -0.30 2.98
C GLN A 734 14.19 0.25 2.50
N SER A 735 14.78 1.21 3.24
CA SER A 735 16.00 1.89 2.81
C SER A 735 17.19 0.95 2.60
N LEU A 736 17.29 -0.16 3.34
CA LEU A 736 18.36 -1.14 3.14
C LEU A 736 18.32 -1.79 1.75
N LYS A 737 17.13 -2.08 1.21
CA LYS A 737 17.00 -2.64 -0.15
C LYS A 737 17.48 -1.64 -1.20
N ILE A 738 17.11 -0.37 -1.03
CA ILE A 738 17.50 0.72 -1.93
C ILE A 738 19.01 0.94 -1.90
N ASP A 739 19.61 0.94 -0.71
CA ASP A 739 21.05 1.08 -0.55
C ASP A 739 21.80 -0.09 -1.22
N CYS A 740 21.22 -1.29 -1.27
CA CYS A 740 21.80 -2.43 -2.01
C CYS A 740 21.61 -2.34 -3.54
N GLY A 741 21.16 -1.21 -4.09
CA GLY A 741 20.88 -1.03 -5.52
C GLY A 741 19.72 -1.88 -6.04
N THR A 742 18.94 -2.48 -5.15
CA THR A 742 17.83 -3.37 -5.50
C THR A 742 16.53 -2.58 -5.54
N ALA A 743 15.73 -2.78 -6.59
CA ALA A 743 14.38 -2.23 -6.62
C ALA A 743 13.56 -2.82 -5.46
N VAL A 744 12.79 -1.98 -4.76
CA VAL A 744 11.80 -2.48 -3.79
C VAL A 744 10.68 -3.14 -4.59
N VAL A 745 10.80 -4.45 -4.81
CA VAL A 745 9.76 -5.25 -5.44
C VAL A 745 8.72 -5.59 -4.37
N HIS A 746 7.53 -5.02 -4.50
CA HIS A 746 6.35 -5.50 -3.81
C HIS A 746 5.80 -6.69 -4.59
N GLN A 747 5.62 -7.85 -3.95
CA GLN A 747 4.93 -8.98 -4.57
C GLN A 747 3.55 -8.53 -5.00
N SER A 748 3.21 -8.73 -6.28
CA SER A 748 1.90 -8.40 -6.80
C SER A 748 1.22 -9.62 -7.36
N HIS A 749 0.11 -9.98 -6.73
CA HIS A 749 -0.77 -11.00 -7.23
C HIS A 749 -1.66 -10.39 -8.32
N LYS A 750 -1.18 -10.37 -9.58
CA LYS A 750 -2.03 -9.99 -10.72
C LYS A 750 -3.27 -10.86 -10.73
N ASN A 751 -4.44 -10.22 -10.81
CA ASN A 751 -5.72 -10.91 -10.91
C ASN A 751 -5.97 -11.40 -12.35
N ASN A 752 -5.14 -12.33 -12.82
CA ASN A 752 -5.21 -12.89 -14.16
C ASN A 752 -5.97 -14.22 -14.19
N ILE A 753 -6.61 -14.50 -15.32
CA ILE A 753 -7.26 -15.78 -15.64
C ILE A 753 -6.47 -16.42 -16.76
N THR A 754 -6.07 -17.68 -16.58
CA THR A 754 -5.30 -18.42 -17.60
C THR A 754 -6.21 -18.88 -18.73
N SER A 755 -5.64 -19.13 -19.92
CA SER A 755 -6.34 -19.73 -21.07
C SER A 755 -7.03 -21.04 -20.70
N ARG A 756 -6.37 -21.85 -19.87
CA ARG A 756 -6.90 -23.13 -19.37
C ARG A 756 -8.11 -22.93 -18.45
N SER A 757 -8.04 -21.99 -17.50
CA SER A 757 -9.17 -21.67 -16.63
C SER A 757 -10.36 -21.13 -17.43
N LEU A 758 -10.13 -20.29 -18.45
CA LEU A 758 -11.19 -19.84 -19.36
C LEU A 758 -11.79 -21.00 -20.16
N GLY A 759 -10.97 -21.93 -20.66
CA GLY A 759 -11.44 -23.12 -21.36
C GLY A 759 -12.34 -24.00 -20.48
N MET A 760 -11.94 -24.23 -19.23
CA MET A 760 -12.75 -24.96 -18.25
C MET A 760 -14.06 -24.25 -17.92
N PHE A 761 -14.00 -22.92 -17.74
CA PHE A 761 -15.17 -22.09 -17.53
C PHE A 761 -16.14 -22.17 -18.71
N MET A 762 -15.66 -22.10 -19.96
CA MET A 762 -16.47 -22.22 -21.17
C MET A 762 -17.18 -23.58 -21.24
N GLN A 763 -16.47 -24.68 -20.97
CA GLN A 763 -17.07 -26.02 -20.91
C GLN A 763 -18.20 -26.07 -19.88
N MET A 764 -17.97 -25.55 -18.68
CA MET A 764 -19.00 -25.46 -17.63
C MET A 764 -20.19 -24.62 -18.10
N ALA A 765 -19.93 -23.41 -18.61
CA ALA A 765 -20.94 -22.45 -19.03
C ALA A 765 -21.84 -22.99 -20.16
N THR A 766 -21.27 -23.68 -21.14
CA THR A 766 -22.01 -24.32 -22.25
C THR A 766 -22.77 -25.57 -21.79
N ASN A 767 -22.19 -26.38 -20.90
CA ASN A 767 -22.85 -27.58 -20.36
C ASN A 767 -24.06 -27.21 -19.50
N ARG A 768 -23.91 -26.17 -18.66
CA ARG A 768 -24.98 -25.65 -17.80
C ARG A 768 -25.96 -24.75 -18.54
N ASP A 769 -25.60 -24.31 -19.74
CA ASP A 769 -26.37 -23.40 -20.59
C ASP A 769 -26.76 -22.12 -19.85
N ILE A 770 -25.77 -21.48 -19.21
CA ILE A 770 -25.98 -20.32 -18.33
C ILE A 770 -26.50 -19.07 -19.07
N LEU A 771 -26.36 -19.04 -20.40
CA LEU A 771 -26.88 -18.00 -21.29
C LEU A 771 -28.14 -18.43 -22.08
N ALA A 772 -28.72 -19.61 -21.76
CA ALA A 772 -29.95 -20.13 -22.38
C ALA A 772 -29.93 -20.13 -23.93
N LEU A 773 -28.83 -20.63 -24.51
CA LEU A 773 -28.64 -20.70 -25.96
C LEU A 773 -29.29 -21.95 -26.58
N LYS A 774 -29.62 -22.97 -25.77
CA LYS A 774 -30.25 -24.21 -26.24
C LYS A 774 -31.78 -24.07 -26.20
N ALA A 775 -32.47 -24.58 -27.22
CA ALA A 775 -33.93 -24.57 -27.26
C ALA A 775 -34.52 -25.42 -26.12
N PRO A 776 -35.65 -25.01 -25.51
CA PRO A 776 -36.30 -25.81 -24.47
C PRO A 776 -36.72 -27.18 -25.04
N PRO A 777 -36.57 -28.28 -24.27
CA PRO A 777 -37.02 -29.59 -24.72
C PRO A 777 -38.53 -29.56 -24.95
N LYS A 778 -38.97 -29.84 -26.18
CA LYS A 778 -40.39 -30.00 -26.51
C LYS A 778 -41.01 -31.03 -25.56
N GLU A 779 -42.09 -30.65 -24.86
CA GLU A 779 -42.87 -31.57 -24.05
C GLU A 779 -43.24 -32.80 -24.89
N LYS A 780 -42.70 -33.96 -24.52
CA LYS A 780 -43.21 -35.23 -25.04
C LYS A 780 -44.58 -35.46 -24.41
N ASP A 781 -45.59 -35.13 -25.20
CA ASP A 781 -46.97 -35.59 -25.18
C ASP A 781 -47.20 -36.79 -24.22
N LYS A 782 -47.70 -36.49 -23.01
CA LYS A 782 -48.04 -37.47 -21.96
C LYS A 782 -49.35 -38.21 -22.27
N SER A 783 -49.57 -38.60 -23.52
CA SER A 783 -50.85 -39.17 -23.97
C SER A 783 -50.70 -40.54 -24.64
N LYS A 784 -49.70 -41.37 -24.28
CA LYS A 784 -49.58 -42.72 -24.87
C LYS A 784 -48.89 -43.77 -23.99
N THR A 785 -49.18 -43.82 -22.69
CA THR A 785 -48.85 -45.02 -21.87
C THR A 785 -49.89 -45.29 -20.77
N GLN A 786 -51.17 -45.27 -21.11
CA GLN A 786 -52.25 -45.81 -20.26
C GLN A 786 -53.16 -46.68 -21.13
N ARG A 787 -52.68 -47.86 -21.53
CA ARG A 787 -53.52 -48.96 -22.09
C ARG A 787 -52.68 -50.21 -22.34
N ALA A 788 -52.10 -50.80 -21.30
CA ALA A 788 -51.66 -52.20 -21.31
C ALA A 788 -51.23 -52.64 -19.92
N THR A 789 -52.18 -52.83 -18.99
CA THR A 789 -52.04 -53.76 -17.85
C THR A 789 -53.37 -53.80 -17.07
N ASN A 790 -54.38 -54.42 -17.67
CA ASN A 790 -55.53 -54.95 -16.94
C ASN A 790 -55.66 -56.42 -17.36
N ARG A 791 -55.00 -57.32 -16.62
CA ARG A 791 -55.44 -58.72 -16.46
C ARG A 791 -54.59 -59.45 -15.42
N ILE A 792 -55.30 -59.93 -14.40
CA ILE A 792 -55.04 -61.10 -13.54
C ILE A 792 -54.13 -60.87 -12.31
N ILE A 793 -54.78 -60.79 -11.14
CA ILE A 793 -54.20 -61.07 -9.82
C ILE A 793 -55.06 -62.16 -9.16
N LEU A 794 -54.44 -63.26 -8.76
CA LEU A 794 -54.92 -64.18 -7.73
C LEU A 794 -53.73 -64.52 -6.79
N ASN A 795 -53.87 -64.06 -5.55
CA ASN A 795 -53.28 -64.46 -4.26
C ASN A 795 -51.75 -64.50 -4.00
N PRO A 796 -51.30 -64.18 -2.74
CA PRO A 796 -49.91 -63.92 -2.35
C PRO A 796 -49.24 -65.14 -1.65
N PRO A 797 -47.90 -65.14 -1.42
CA PRO A 797 -47.38 -64.73 -0.10
C PRO A 797 -45.94 -64.14 -0.02
N LYS A 798 -45.76 -63.28 1.00
CA LYS A 798 -44.61 -62.96 1.89
C LYS A 798 -43.13 -63.26 1.51
N LYS A 799 -42.33 -62.22 1.82
CA LYS A 799 -40.97 -62.12 2.44
C LYS A 799 -39.77 -61.71 1.55
N ASN A 800 -39.17 -60.58 2.01
CA ASN A 800 -37.76 -60.16 2.00
C ASN A 800 -36.93 -60.30 0.71
N THR A 801 -36.49 -59.16 0.15
CA THR A 801 -35.08 -58.68 0.26
C THR A 801 -34.90 -57.33 -0.43
N ASN A 802 -33.92 -56.58 0.09
CA ASN A 802 -33.40 -55.30 -0.39
C ASN A 802 -33.20 -55.23 -1.91
N GLU A 803 -33.74 -54.18 -2.53
CA GLU A 803 -33.15 -53.54 -3.70
C GLU A 803 -33.70 -52.11 -3.80
N LYS A 804 -32.88 -51.12 -3.41
CA LYS A 804 -33.13 -49.70 -3.68
C LYS A 804 -33.03 -49.49 -5.19
N LYS A 805 -34.15 -49.58 -5.90
CA LYS A 805 -34.27 -49.00 -7.24
C LYS A 805 -34.12 -47.48 -7.12
N ALA A 806 -33.01 -46.98 -7.64
CA ALA A 806 -32.78 -45.58 -7.91
C ALA A 806 -33.87 -45.05 -8.85
N GLY A 807 -34.92 -44.48 -8.26
CA GLY A 807 -35.84 -43.62 -8.99
C GLY A 807 -35.10 -42.33 -9.32
N ILE A 808 -34.83 -42.11 -10.60
CA ILE A 808 -34.43 -40.82 -11.17
C ILE A 808 -35.54 -39.84 -10.81
N LYS A 809 -35.31 -39.05 -9.76
CA LYS A 809 -36.19 -37.97 -9.34
C LYS A 809 -35.93 -36.78 -10.24
N GLN A 810 -36.99 -36.40 -10.95
CA GLN A 810 -37.37 -35.10 -11.47
C GLN A 810 -36.36 -33.95 -11.28
N THR A 811 -36.08 -33.28 -12.42
CA THR A 811 -35.56 -31.92 -12.56
C THR A 811 -35.83 -31.04 -11.34
N SER A 812 -34.77 -30.69 -10.62
CA SER A 812 -34.78 -29.61 -9.63
C SER A 812 -35.08 -28.31 -10.36
N ASP A 813 -36.17 -27.64 -9.97
CA ASP A 813 -36.50 -26.30 -10.45
C ASP A 813 -35.43 -25.33 -9.95
N ILE A 814 -34.62 -24.79 -10.86
CA ILE A 814 -33.59 -23.81 -10.53
C ILE A 814 -34.28 -22.57 -9.99
N LYS A 815 -34.01 -22.25 -8.72
CA LYS A 815 -34.60 -21.09 -8.05
C LYS A 815 -34.13 -19.80 -8.72
N LYS A 816 -35.09 -18.94 -9.03
CA LYS A 816 -34.81 -17.59 -9.53
C LYS A 816 -34.24 -16.73 -8.41
N ILE A 817 -33.15 -16.04 -8.71
CA ILE A 817 -32.49 -15.09 -7.81
C ILE A 817 -33.19 -13.74 -7.93
N ASP A 818 -33.46 -13.11 -6.79
CA ASP A 818 -34.08 -11.79 -6.76
C ASP A 818 -33.13 -10.73 -7.32
N ASN A 819 -33.67 -9.82 -8.13
CA ASN A 819 -32.96 -8.62 -8.56
C ASN A 819 -32.88 -7.65 -7.37
N THR A 820 -31.71 -7.61 -6.73
CA THR A 820 -31.47 -6.85 -5.49
C THR A 820 -31.81 -5.37 -5.63
N TYR A 821 -31.51 -4.76 -6.77
CA TYR A 821 -31.84 -3.35 -7.06
C TYR A 821 -33.36 -3.11 -7.14
N LEU A 822 -34.10 -3.92 -7.91
CA LEU A 822 -35.54 -3.77 -8.07
C LEU A 822 -36.30 -4.14 -6.79
N THR A 823 -35.91 -5.24 -6.15
CA THR A 823 -36.47 -5.67 -4.86
C THR A 823 -36.21 -4.62 -3.79
N GLY A 824 -35.01 -4.04 -3.74
CA GLY A 824 -34.67 -2.98 -2.82
C GLY A 824 -35.48 -1.70 -3.04
N LEU A 825 -35.66 -1.28 -4.29
CA LEU A 825 -36.53 -0.15 -4.64
C LEU A 825 -37.99 -0.40 -4.25
N ALA A 826 -38.50 -1.61 -4.49
CA ALA A 826 -39.87 -1.99 -4.10
C ALA A 826 -40.04 -1.97 -2.58
N LYS A 827 -39.08 -2.51 -1.83
CA LYS A 827 -39.05 -2.47 -0.36
C LYS A 827 -39.01 -1.03 0.16
N MET A 828 -38.15 -0.17 -0.39
CA MET A 828 -38.09 1.24 0.01
C MET A 828 -39.43 1.97 -0.23
N LYS A 829 -40.05 1.78 -1.41
CA LYS A 829 -41.38 2.33 -1.70
C LYS A 829 -42.47 1.78 -0.76
N MET A 830 -42.39 0.50 -0.42
CA MET A 830 -43.31 -0.12 0.54
C MET A 830 -43.16 0.50 1.92
N ILE A 831 -41.92 0.68 2.41
CA ILE A 831 -41.62 1.31 3.70
C ILE A 831 -42.21 2.72 3.76
N ILE A 832 -41.97 3.53 2.73
CA ILE A 832 -42.54 4.90 2.61
C ILE A 832 -44.07 4.88 2.65
N ARG A 833 -44.72 3.88 2.03
CA ARG A 833 -46.19 3.81 2.00
C ARG A 833 -46.82 3.29 3.30
N THR A 834 -46.04 2.63 4.17
CA THR A 834 -46.61 1.83 5.27
C THR A 834 -45.98 2.11 6.61
N LYS A 835 -44.69 1.81 6.78
CA LYS A 835 -44.03 1.72 8.09
C LYS A 835 -43.30 2.99 8.51
N ASP A 836 -42.70 3.69 7.55
CA ASP A 836 -41.86 4.86 7.82
C ASP A 836 -41.93 5.85 6.63
N PRO A 837 -43.04 6.63 6.52
CA PRO A 837 -43.27 7.54 5.39
C PRO A 837 -42.23 8.63 5.20
N GLU A 838 -41.62 9.07 6.31
CA GLU A 838 -40.58 10.09 6.34
C GLU A 838 -39.16 9.51 6.20
N LEU A 839 -39.03 8.17 6.16
CA LEU A 839 -37.76 7.44 6.25
C LEU A 839 -36.92 7.92 7.45
N ASN A 840 -37.57 8.10 8.59
CA ASN A 840 -36.97 8.50 9.86
C ASN A 840 -35.80 7.61 10.25
N ARG A 841 -35.81 6.32 9.89
CA ARG A 841 -34.67 5.42 10.11
C ARG A 841 -33.38 5.91 9.42
N ILE A 842 -33.49 6.46 8.20
CA ILE A 842 -32.35 7.04 7.46
C ILE A 842 -31.97 8.39 8.07
N LYS A 843 -32.96 9.21 8.47
CA LYS A 843 -32.76 10.52 9.13
C LYS A 843 -32.20 10.43 10.56
N LYS A 844 -32.30 9.26 11.21
CA LYS A 844 -31.86 9.03 12.60
C LYS A 844 -30.42 9.55 12.79
N HIS A 845 -30.14 10.23 13.89
CA HIS A 845 -28.83 10.85 14.21
C HIS A 845 -28.34 12.00 13.30
N MET A 846 -29.04 12.33 12.19
CA MET A 846 -28.75 13.51 11.37
C MET A 846 -29.34 14.79 11.98
N VAL A 847 -30.44 14.64 12.73
CA VAL A 847 -31.16 15.74 13.39
C VAL A 847 -30.88 15.70 14.89
N SER A 848 -30.45 16.81 15.48
CA SER A 848 -30.40 16.96 16.93
C SER A 848 -31.83 17.16 17.43
N GLU A 849 -32.44 16.13 18.01
CA GLU A 849 -33.77 16.26 18.59
C GLU A 849 -33.74 16.99 19.93
N ASN A 850 -34.74 17.86 20.09
CA ASN A 850 -35.22 18.43 21.34
C ASN A 850 -36.55 17.73 21.71
N GLN A 851 -36.70 16.43 21.40
CA GLN A 851 -37.97 15.72 21.60
C GLN A 851 -37.96 14.98 22.94
N GLY A 852 -38.92 15.34 23.79
CA GLY A 852 -39.21 14.62 25.01
C GLY A 852 -39.65 13.18 24.71
N ILE A 853 -39.11 12.26 25.50
CA ILE A 853 -39.63 10.92 25.84
C ILE A 853 -40.63 10.38 24.81
N LEU A 854 -40.13 9.83 23.71
CA LEU A 854 -40.85 8.82 22.95
C LEU A 854 -40.34 7.47 23.43
N THR A 855 -41.24 6.74 24.09
CA THR A 855 -41.07 5.37 24.56
C THR A 855 -40.40 4.48 23.51
N LEU A 856 -39.31 3.83 23.91
CA LEU A 856 -38.63 2.74 23.22
C LEU A 856 -39.67 1.69 22.79
N PRO A 857 -39.73 1.29 21.51
CA PRO A 857 -40.18 -0.05 21.17
C PRO A 857 -39.11 -1.01 21.68
N GLU A 858 -39.50 -1.98 22.50
CA GLU A 858 -38.64 -3.09 22.95
C GLU A 858 -37.91 -3.69 21.74
N GLU A 859 -36.61 -3.47 21.65
CA GLU A 859 -35.74 -4.39 20.94
C GLU A 859 -35.77 -5.69 21.75
N ALA A 860 -36.45 -6.70 21.20
CA ALA A 860 -36.37 -8.05 21.74
C ALA A 860 -34.90 -8.45 21.81
N GLU A 861 -34.47 -8.83 23.02
CA GLU A 861 -33.24 -9.56 23.28
C GLU A 861 -33.25 -10.87 22.47
N ASP A 862 -32.88 -10.81 21.19
CA ASP A 862 -32.34 -11.95 20.46
C ASP A 862 -30.81 -11.84 20.48
N SER A 863 -30.28 -11.83 21.70
CA SER A 863 -28.88 -12.10 21.99
C SER A 863 -28.65 -13.62 21.92
N ASP A 864 -28.56 -14.20 20.71
CA ASP A 864 -27.82 -15.46 20.49
C ASP A 864 -27.73 -15.88 19.01
N GLN A 865 -27.30 -15.00 18.11
CA GLN A 865 -26.54 -15.43 16.91
C GLN A 865 -25.44 -14.41 16.65
N GLY A 866 -24.26 -14.69 17.19
CA GLY A 866 -23.09 -13.83 17.08
C GLY A 866 -22.76 -13.50 15.63
N GLU A 867 -22.83 -12.22 15.29
CA GLU A 867 -21.71 -11.61 14.58
C GLU A 867 -20.51 -11.66 15.53
N THR A 868 -19.88 -12.83 15.57
CA THR A 868 -18.63 -13.04 16.28
C THR A 868 -17.63 -12.04 15.73
N SER A 869 -17.22 -11.14 16.62
CA SER A 869 -15.95 -10.40 16.67
C SER A 869 -15.13 -10.47 15.40
N SER A 870 -14.83 -9.31 14.83
CA SER A 870 -13.68 -9.06 13.97
C SER A 870 -12.48 -9.88 14.48
N VAL A 871 -12.20 -11.01 13.83
CA VAL A 871 -10.90 -11.64 13.96
C VAL A 871 -10.03 -10.81 13.04
N ASP A 872 -9.32 -9.88 13.66
CA ASP A 872 -8.19 -9.14 13.11
C ASP A 872 -7.43 -9.98 12.08
N MET A 873 -7.18 -9.39 10.90
CA MET A 873 -6.17 -9.92 9.96
C MET A 873 -4.88 -10.20 10.68
#